data_AF-A0A7U3ZRC3-F1
#
_entry.id   AF-A0A7U3ZRC3-F1
#
_cell.length_a   1.000
_cell.length_b   1.000
_cell.length_c   1.000
_cell.angle_alpha   90.00
_cell.angle_beta   90.00
_cell.angle_gamma   90.00
#
_symmetry.space_group_name_H-M   'P 1'
#
loop_
_entity.id
_entity.type
_entity.pdbx_description
1 polymer ?
#
loop_
_entity_poly.entity_id
_entity_poly.type
_entity_poly.pdbx_seq_one_letter_code
_entity_poly.pdbx_strand_id
1 'polypeptide(L)'
;MKIGITASIIASAVLIAKYYTDSHIELAPPVSMPTLKALPRTQAALVYFEHEPDPNRYEDQQLQLRLERRTDNRLYLVDDSKPEQGRTVYYTLNGSVNQVDARQLTQQPLLPNRWIHLVKYVTEVSNVNSESWLTSALNVAAGQAKFAAAYEAIFWVRDSLQKTTSKLTYTQPLWPNNGAVGDSKIFKQTPAFTLLNKKYGSESLPLDEPVENLKKVSWNVSPGKFRLLYAGEVDGLIKHIKPQHKRGITRFDSKQLDQAADWLAKSNSSDIFSVDFEPGNPEDGWYWDMSDPNFGKTMYELSDRIYKRHGKLFYSWMGDATTFEFKGKTFTLDGYANDNWSAGKKNIDDYLAIHQDTKSIQNVKVPYPSILMTGFGYTSSTVNTNDTNDQPAQVWKSPVNWYLRTLDMLNLQTLVVPQNIKFLNFIWPYEDKPVDARRSYTRRFRVGNGTKGYVRQLDNRVMYPMNLVRDAVFVHLCNPRVFYTNYWIFGQSYNPYQALRYSKINGTVSCESTKLNGYFVYEYEGPDQPACPSVSEDYMGKDALGVAAMVQAHELFAKYQYILDGTQTRESYGLTYQRSAQGTQKAVWQNDTGEFARAFKHNQPWLQVWKNPKTGRRLLLFQDNFAEAFEPVSFSTTINGKKIQRIAQGNALYVEEIAP
;
A
#
# COMPACT_ATOMS: atom_id res chain seq x y z
N MET A 1 16.33 -4.26 63.38
CA MET A 1 16.01 -3.48 62.17
C MET A 1 17.09 -3.47 61.07
N LYS A 2 18.24 -4.16 61.23
CA LYS A 2 19.31 -4.22 60.19
C LYS A 2 19.35 -5.52 59.36
N ILE A 3 18.59 -6.56 59.74
CA ILE A 3 18.57 -7.84 59.01
C ILE A 3 17.45 -7.86 57.94
N GLY A 4 16.31 -7.22 58.22
CA GLY A 4 15.18 -7.15 57.28
C GLY A 4 15.47 -6.33 56.01
N ILE A 5 16.21 -5.23 56.13
CA ILE A 5 16.55 -4.36 54.99
C ILE A 5 17.51 -5.08 54.03
N THR A 6 18.48 -5.83 54.57
CA THR A 6 19.45 -6.58 53.78
C THR A 6 18.80 -7.75 53.05
N ALA A 7 17.85 -8.46 53.68
CA ALA A 7 17.09 -9.53 53.04
C ALA A 7 16.16 -9.01 51.92
N SER A 8 15.53 -7.85 52.11
CA SER A 8 14.71 -7.21 51.07
C SER A 8 15.53 -6.74 49.87
N ILE A 9 16.72 -6.19 50.09
CA ILE A 9 17.61 -5.75 49.00
C ILE A 9 18.13 -6.97 48.20
N ILE A 10 18.47 -8.07 48.88
CA ILE A 10 18.91 -9.30 48.20
C ILE A 10 17.75 -9.93 47.41
N ALA A 11 16.54 -9.99 47.97
CA ALA A 11 15.37 -10.52 47.27
C ALA A 11 14.99 -9.66 46.06
N SER A 12 15.06 -8.33 46.17
CA SER A 12 14.85 -7.41 45.04
C SER A 12 15.95 -7.53 43.99
N ALA A 13 17.21 -7.68 44.37
CA ALA A 13 18.31 -7.88 43.42
C ALA A 13 18.20 -9.22 42.69
N VAL A 14 17.77 -10.29 43.36
CA VAL A 14 17.52 -11.61 42.75
C VAL A 14 16.30 -11.58 41.84
N LEU A 15 15.21 -10.89 42.22
CA LEU A 15 14.03 -10.72 41.36
C LEU A 15 14.32 -9.86 40.14
N ILE A 16 15.13 -8.80 40.28
CA ILE A 16 15.58 -7.96 39.16
C ILE A 16 16.53 -8.75 38.26
N ALA A 17 17.50 -9.48 38.82
CA ALA A 17 18.40 -10.32 38.05
C ALA A 17 17.64 -11.44 37.31
N LYS A 18 16.63 -12.06 37.95
CA LYS A 18 15.77 -13.07 37.33
C LYS A 18 14.85 -12.47 36.26
N TYR A 19 14.30 -11.28 36.48
CA TYR A 19 13.54 -10.54 35.46
C TYR A 19 14.42 -10.16 34.26
N TYR A 20 15.69 -9.77 34.47
CA TYR A 20 16.65 -9.48 33.40
C TYR A 20 17.16 -10.72 32.67
N THR A 21 17.26 -11.87 33.35
CA THR A 21 17.66 -13.14 32.71
C THR A 21 16.50 -13.82 31.97
N ASP A 22 15.26 -13.70 32.44
CA ASP A 22 14.07 -14.24 31.76
C ASP A 22 13.56 -13.32 30.62
N SER A 23 13.95 -12.04 30.58
CA SER A 23 13.59 -11.08 29.50
C SER A 23 14.66 -10.94 28.42
N HIS A 24 15.83 -11.55 28.60
CA HIS A 24 16.74 -11.85 27.50
C HIS A 24 16.39 -13.24 26.97
N ILE A 25 15.48 -13.27 25.99
CA ILE A 25 15.58 -14.31 24.96
C ILE A 25 17.01 -14.14 24.41
N GLU A 26 17.94 -14.99 24.85
CA GLU A 26 19.16 -15.25 24.09
C GLU A 26 18.68 -15.64 22.70
N LEU A 27 18.68 -14.66 21.79
CA LEU A 27 18.68 -14.94 20.36
C LEU A 27 19.90 -15.82 20.18
N ALA A 28 19.66 -17.12 20.02
CA ALA A 28 20.69 -18.04 19.57
C ALA A 28 21.44 -17.33 18.44
N PRO A 29 22.79 -17.30 18.47
CA PRO A 29 23.55 -16.63 17.43
C PRO A 29 23.00 -17.11 16.09
N PRO A 30 22.69 -16.19 15.14
CA PRO A 30 22.07 -16.57 13.89
C PRO A 30 22.92 -17.69 13.30
N VAL A 31 22.31 -18.86 13.12
CA VAL A 31 23.00 -20.01 12.52
C VAL A 31 23.43 -19.53 11.14
N SER A 32 24.72 -19.25 10.98
CA SER A 32 25.24 -18.81 9.69
C SER A 32 25.04 -19.97 8.73
N MET A 33 24.06 -19.83 7.82
CA MET A 33 23.93 -20.81 6.75
C MET A 33 25.25 -20.83 5.98
N PRO A 34 25.85 -22.00 5.71
CA PRO A 34 27.08 -22.08 4.95
C PRO A 34 26.90 -21.34 3.62
N THR A 35 27.81 -20.42 3.29
CA THR A 35 27.75 -19.69 2.03
C THR A 35 27.91 -20.69 0.88
N LEU A 36 26.81 -21.01 0.20
CA LEU A 36 26.82 -21.91 -0.95
C LEU A 36 27.66 -21.30 -2.07
N LYS A 37 28.49 -22.12 -2.73
CA LYS A 37 29.38 -21.63 -3.79
C LYS A 37 28.59 -21.36 -5.08
N ALA A 38 28.93 -20.29 -5.79
CA ALA A 38 28.37 -20.00 -7.11
C ALA A 38 28.84 -21.03 -8.15
N LEU A 39 27.94 -21.44 -9.03
CA LEU A 39 28.24 -22.29 -10.18
C LEU A 39 28.64 -21.43 -11.40
N PRO A 40 29.52 -21.93 -12.29
CA PRO A 40 30.20 -21.11 -13.30
C PRO A 40 29.30 -20.41 -14.34
N ARG A 41 28.04 -20.82 -14.51
CA ARG A 41 27.09 -20.21 -15.44
C ARG A 41 25.66 -20.33 -14.93
N THR A 42 24.99 -19.19 -14.74
CA THR A 42 23.53 -19.16 -14.57
C THR A 42 22.86 -19.19 -15.94
N GLN A 43 21.89 -20.09 -16.15
CA GLN A 43 20.99 -20.04 -17.31
C GLN A 43 19.70 -19.26 -17.00
N ALA A 44 19.75 -18.40 -15.96
CA ALA A 44 18.67 -17.52 -15.60
C ALA A 44 19.03 -16.06 -15.92
N ALA A 45 18.01 -15.24 -16.19
CA ALA A 45 18.16 -13.83 -16.53
C ALA A 45 17.12 -12.98 -15.80
N LEU A 46 17.52 -11.75 -15.48
CA LEU A 46 16.62 -10.70 -15.02
C LEU A 46 16.03 -9.98 -16.23
N VAL A 47 14.71 -9.87 -16.26
CA VAL A 47 13.95 -9.16 -17.29
C VAL A 47 13.33 -7.94 -16.61
N TYR A 48 13.92 -6.76 -16.82
CA TYR A 48 13.52 -5.55 -16.11
C TYR A 48 12.27 -4.90 -16.70
N PHE A 49 11.48 -4.26 -15.84
CA PHE A 49 10.40 -3.35 -16.21
C PHE A 49 10.93 -1.91 -16.31
N GLU A 50 10.78 -1.27 -17.48
CA GLU A 50 11.12 0.15 -17.70
C GLU A 50 12.49 0.59 -17.16
N HIS A 51 13.49 -0.28 -17.28
CA HIS A 51 14.82 -0.02 -16.78
C HIS A 51 15.87 -0.49 -17.78
N GLU A 52 16.48 0.48 -18.45
CA GLU A 52 17.63 0.31 -19.35
C GLU A 52 18.75 1.24 -18.86
N PRO A 53 19.69 0.74 -18.02
CA PRO A 53 20.65 1.57 -17.31
C PRO A 53 21.60 2.30 -18.27
N ASP A 54 21.90 3.56 -17.97
CA ASP A 54 22.96 4.35 -18.60
C ASP A 54 24.24 4.23 -17.75
N PRO A 55 25.30 3.58 -18.26
CA PRO A 55 26.53 3.38 -17.50
C PRO A 55 27.23 4.69 -17.12
N ASN A 56 26.88 5.81 -17.75
CA ASN A 56 27.47 7.13 -17.44
C ASN A 56 26.69 7.89 -16.37
N ARG A 57 25.50 7.43 -15.96
CA ARG A 57 24.69 8.07 -14.93
C ARG A 57 24.95 7.42 -13.57
N TYR A 58 25.19 8.26 -12.58
CA TYR A 58 25.47 7.84 -11.21
C TYR A 58 24.36 6.97 -10.63
N GLU A 59 23.10 7.37 -10.81
CA GLU A 59 21.92 6.69 -10.26
C GLU A 59 21.79 5.25 -10.76
N ASP A 60 22.15 5.00 -12.01
CA ASP A 60 22.04 3.68 -12.64
C ASP A 60 23.18 2.73 -12.19
N GLN A 61 24.26 3.28 -11.62
CA GLN A 61 25.35 2.48 -11.04
C GLN A 61 25.06 2.02 -9.60
N GLN A 62 24.03 2.59 -8.95
CA GLN A 62 23.67 2.27 -7.57
C GLN A 62 22.95 0.93 -7.43
N LEU A 63 22.61 0.27 -8.53
CA LEU A 63 21.98 -1.02 -8.53
C LEU A 63 22.53 -1.88 -9.66
N GLN A 64 23.32 -2.91 -9.35
CA GLN A 64 23.92 -3.79 -10.35
C GLN A 64 23.55 -5.24 -10.04
N LEU A 65 22.31 -5.61 -10.38
CA LEU A 65 21.78 -6.91 -10.02
C LEU A 65 22.22 -8.00 -11.00
N ARG A 66 22.52 -9.17 -10.44
CA ARG A 66 22.68 -10.41 -11.19
C ARG A 66 22.12 -11.61 -10.44
N LEU A 67 21.89 -12.69 -11.19
CA LEU A 67 21.50 -13.98 -10.62
C LEU A 67 22.73 -14.88 -10.48
N GLU A 68 22.85 -15.52 -9.33
CA GLU A 68 23.78 -16.62 -9.11
C GLU A 68 23.01 -17.93 -8.97
N ARG A 69 23.46 -18.96 -9.67
CA ARG A 69 23.05 -20.32 -9.34
C ARG A 69 24.08 -20.89 -8.38
N ARG A 70 23.66 -21.40 -7.22
CA ARG A 70 24.59 -21.93 -6.21
C ARG A 70 24.58 -23.47 -6.17
N THR A 71 25.43 -24.07 -5.34
CA THR A 71 25.64 -25.53 -5.25
C THR A 71 24.40 -26.36 -4.90
N ASP A 72 23.37 -25.75 -4.34
CA ASP A 72 22.05 -26.36 -4.12
C ASP A 72 21.15 -26.33 -5.38
N ASN A 73 21.70 -25.87 -6.51
CA ASN A 73 21.02 -25.66 -7.78
C ASN A 73 19.85 -24.67 -7.71
N ARG A 74 19.83 -23.75 -6.74
CA ARG A 74 18.84 -22.67 -6.64
C ARG A 74 19.41 -21.33 -7.08
N LEU A 75 18.53 -20.38 -7.35
CA LEU A 75 18.86 -19.03 -7.81
C LEU A 75 18.91 -18.06 -6.65
N TYR A 76 19.91 -17.19 -6.62
CA TYR A 76 20.12 -16.17 -5.60
C TYR A 76 20.35 -14.82 -6.26
N LEU A 77 19.86 -13.75 -5.63
CA LEU A 77 20.08 -12.38 -6.11
C LEU A 77 21.35 -11.83 -5.48
N VAL A 78 22.16 -11.16 -6.31
CA VAL A 78 23.34 -10.41 -5.85
C VAL A 78 23.28 -9.01 -6.44
N ASP A 79 23.73 -8.02 -5.67
CA ASP A 79 23.96 -6.65 -6.09
C ASP A 79 25.47 -6.38 -6.05
N ASP A 80 26.09 -6.21 -7.22
CA ASP A 80 27.52 -5.93 -7.35
C ASP A 80 27.85 -4.43 -7.29
N SER A 81 26.85 -3.57 -7.04
CA SER A 81 27.08 -2.14 -6.95
C SER A 81 28.03 -1.80 -5.79
N LYS A 82 28.89 -0.81 -6.02
CA LYS A 82 29.86 -0.39 -5.01
C LYS A 82 29.14 0.37 -3.89
N PRO A 83 29.39 0.06 -2.60
CA PRO A 83 28.87 0.85 -1.50
C PRO A 83 29.33 2.31 -1.60
N GLU A 84 28.41 3.25 -1.38
CA GLU A 84 28.76 4.65 -1.25
C GLU A 84 29.49 4.90 0.08
N GLN A 85 30.59 5.66 0.05
CA GLN A 85 31.35 5.96 1.25
C GLN A 85 30.54 6.80 2.24
N GLY A 86 30.51 6.40 3.51
CA GLY A 86 29.77 7.11 4.57
C GLY A 86 28.26 6.87 4.56
N ARG A 87 27.78 5.93 3.74
CA ARG A 87 26.37 5.55 3.64
C ARG A 87 26.15 4.10 4.05
N THR A 88 24.97 3.81 4.59
CA THR A 88 24.47 2.46 4.84
C THR A 88 23.40 2.12 3.82
N VAL A 89 23.42 0.86 3.37
CA VAL A 89 22.45 0.31 2.43
C VAL A 89 21.45 -0.58 3.17
N TYR A 90 20.19 -0.58 2.74
CA TYR A 90 19.15 -1.51 3.16
C TYR A 90 18.43 -2.05 1.93
N TYR A 91 17.99 -3.31 1.99
CA TYR A 91 17.24 -3.94 0.91
C TYR A 91 15.88 -4.42 1.39
N THR A 92 14.85 -4.13 0.59
CA THR A 92 13.55 -4.79 0.68
C THR A 92 13.26 -5.56 -0.59
N LEU A 93 12.93 -6.85 -0.47
CA LEU A 93 12.54 -7.72 -1.56
C LEU A 93 11.09 -8.19 -1.35
N ASN A 94 10.18 -7.86 -2.28
CA ASN A 94 8.74 -8.11 -2.17
C ASN A 94 8.15 -7.66 -0.81
N GLY A 95 8.66 -6.56 -0.25
CA GLY A 95 8.25 -6.04 1.05
C GLY A 95 8.73 -6.83 2.27
N SER A 96 9.78 -7.63 2.12
CA SER A 96 10.48 -8.30 3.23
C SER A 96 11.94 -7.88 3.27
N VAL A 97 12.59 -8.01 4.43
CA VAL A 97 14.03 -7.82 4.57
C VAL A 97 14.70 -9.10 5.06
N ASN A 98 16.01 -9.20 4.87
CA ASN A 98 16.80 -10.23 5.52
C ASN A 98 16.63 -10.14 7.06
N GLN A 99 16.24 -11.25 7.69
CA GLN A 99 15.91 -11.28 9.12
C GLN A 99 17.13 -11.12 10.02
N VAL A 100 18.31 -11.45 9.52
CA VAL A 100 19.58 -11.34 10.26
C VAL A 100 20.14 -9.94 10.11
N ASP A 101 20.16 -9.42 8.89
CA ASP A 101 20.72 -8.11 8.58
C ASP A 101 20.10 -7.51 7.32
N ALA A 102 19.18 -6.55 7.50
CA ALA A 102 18.50 -5.85 6.40
C ALA A 102 19.45 -5.07 5.47
N ARG A 103 20.73 -4.89 5.85
CA ARG A 103 21.77 -4.31 4.99
C ARG A 103 22.27 -5.28 3.91
N GLN A 104 21.88 -6.53 4.01
CA GLN A 104 22.21 -7.57 3.04
C GLN A 104 20.96 -7.98 2.28
N LEU A 105 21.13 -8.33 1.01
CA LEU A 105 20.09 -9.04 0.28
C LEU A 105 19.76 -10.36 1.00
N THR A 106 18.50 -10.78 0.86
CA THR A 106 18.03 -12.07 1.34
C THR A 106 18.95 -13.20 0.87
N GLN A 107 19.23 -14.14 1.75
CA GLN A 107 19.90 -15.39 1.40
C GLN A 107 18.90 -16.50 1.11
N GLN A 108 17.60 -16.18 0.98
CA GLN A 108 16.62 -17.12 0.46
C GLN A 108 16.74 -17.23 -1.06
N PRO A 109 16.55 -18.45 -1.60
CA PRO A 109 16.54 -18.64 -3.04
C PRO A 109 15.34 -17.93 -3.68
N LEU A 110 15.59 -17.22 -4.78
CA LEU A 110 14.54 -16.68 -5.62
C LEU A 110 13.76 -17.81 -6.29
N LEU A 111 12.45 -17.63 -6.36
CA LEU A 111 11.60 -18.49 -7.16
C LEU A 111 11.56 -17.97 -8.61
N PRO A 112 11.84 -18.81 -9.62
CA PRO A 112 11.78 -18.42 -11.02
C PRO A 112 10.34 -18.23 -11.49
N ASN A 113 10.18 -17.57 -12.64
CA ASN A 113 8.92 -17.30 -13.31
C ASN A 113 7.95 -16.47 -12.47
N ARG A 114 8.47 -15.45 -11.80
CA ARG A 114 7.72 -14.50 -10.96
C ARG A 114 8.32 -13.11 -11.04
N TRP A 115 7.49 -12.11 -10.80
CA TRP A 115 7.94 -10.73 -10.65
C TRP A 115 8.44 -10.49 -9.24
N ILE A 116 9.50 -9.69 -9.19
CA ILE A 116 10.20 -9.32 -7.99
C ILE A 116 10.24 -7.80 -7.96
N HIS A 117 9.84 -7.25 -6.81
CA HIS A 117 10.02 -5.85 -6.46
C HIS A 117 11.20 -5.75 -5.50
N LEU A 118 12.23 -5.02 -5.90
CA LEU A 118 13.37 -4.70 -5.07
C LEU A 118 13.40 -3.19 -4.85
N VAL A 119 13.60 -2.78 -3.60
CA VAL A 119 14.00 -1.42 -3.29
C VAL A 119 15.27 -1.47 -2.47
N LYS A 120 16.27 -0.72 -2.92
CA LYS A 120 17.52 -0.47 -2.21
C LYS A 120 17.46 0.95 -1.64
N TYR A 121 17.54 1.06 -0.33
CA TYR A 121 17.60 2.34 0.36
C TYR A 121 19.05 2.64 0.72
N VAL A 122 19.52 3.84 0.43
CA VAL A 122 20.86 4.32 0.77
C VAL A 122 20.72 5.54 1.65
N THR A 123 21.30 5.52 2.84
CA THR A 123 21.14 6.57 3.84
C THR A 123 22.45 6.88 4.56
N GLU A 124 22.53 8.01 5.24
CA GLU A 124 23.61 8.28 6.21
C GLU A 124 23.61 7.26 7.37
N VAL A 125 24.80 6.83 7.81
CA VAL A 125 24.95 5.84 8.91
C VAL A 125 24.23 6.27 10.20
N SER A 126 24.18 7.57 10.48
CA SER A 126 23.53 8.12 11.67
C SER A 126 22.00 8.24 11.55
N ASN A 127 21.43 7.85 10.40
CA ASN A 127 20.01 8.04 10.12
C ASN A 127 19.18 6.79 10.45
N VAL A 128 19.80 5.60 10.42
CA VAL A 128 19.20 4.25 10.28
C VAL A 128 17.84 3.99 10.97
N ASN A 129 17.60 4.55 12.16
CA ASN A 129 16.39 4.31 12.96
C ASN A 129 15.68 5.58 13.40
N SER A 130 15.93 6.72 12.75
CA SER A 130 15.28 7.98 13.11
C SER A 130 14.12 8.30 12.19
N GLU A 131 13.05 8.92 12.71
CA GLU A 131 12.06 9.66 11.90
C GLU A 131 12.73 10.72 10.98
N SER A 132 14.01 11.04 11.19
CA SER A 132 14.82 11.98 10.41
C SER A 132 15.24 11.48 9.01
N TRP A 133 14.84 10.26 8.59
CA TRP A 133 14.86 9.88 7.17
C TRP A 133 13.92 10.74 6.34
N LEU A 134 12.97 11.41 7.00
CA LEU A 134 12.13 12.42 6.40
C LEU A 134 12.99 13.66 6.14
N THR A 135 13.30 13.95 4.89
CA THR A 135 14.07 15.14 4.46
C THR A 135 13.28 16.45 4.56
N SER A 136 12.05 16.41 5.11
CA SER A 136 11.05 17.49 5.09
C SER A 136 11.61 18.90 5.32
N ALA A 137 10.96 19.91 4.73
CA ALA A 137 11.26 21.32 4.99
C ALA A 137 11.29 21.67 6.49
N LEU A 138 10.50 21.00 7.33
CA LEU A 138 10.54 21.11 8.79
C LEU A 138 11.87 20.59 9.38
N ASN A 139 12.35 19.44 8.91
CA ASN A 139 13.64 18.87 9.34
C ASN A 139 14.83 19.64 8.75
N VAL A 140 14.71 20.19 7.55
CA VAL A 140 15.70 21.12 6.96
C VAL A 140 15.81 22.38 7.80
N ALA A 141 14.67 23.01 8.14
CA ALA A 141 14.64 24.21 8.98
C ALA A 141 15.20 23.97 10.39
N ALA A 142 15.07 22.75 10.92
CA ALA A 142 15.66 22.34 12.19
C ALA A 142 17.14 21.94 12.11
N GLY A 143 17.77 21.97 10.92
CA GLY A 143 19.15 21.51 10.71
C GLY A 143 19.33 19.99 10.87
N GLN A 144 18.25 19.24 10.73
CA GLN A 144 18.17 17.79 10.94
C GLN A 144 18.05 16.98 9.64
N ALA A 145 18.08 17.65 8.48
CA ALA A 145 18.02 16.99 7.18
C ALA A 145 19.29 16.13 6.94
N LYS A 146 19.09 14.86 6.60
CA LYS A 146 20.13 13.89 6.26
C LYS A 146 19.86 13.29 4.89
N PHE A 147 20.89 12.89 4.16
CA PHE A 147 20.66 12.30 2.85
C PHE A 147 20.11 10.88 2.96
N ALA A 148 19.06 10.64 2.16
CA ALA A 148 18.44 9.37 1.91
C ALA A 148 18.05 9.29 0.42
N ALA A 149 18.30 8.13 -0.20
CA ALA A 149 17.92 7.84 -1.55
C ALA A 149 17.28 6.44 -1.63
N ALA A 150 16.30 6.29 -2.52
CA ALA A 150 15.67 5.01 -2.80
C ALA A 150 15.85 4.64 -4.28
N TYR A 151 16.38 3.44 -4.51
CA TYR A 151 16.61 2.84 -5.82
C TYR A 151 15.66 1.66 -6.01
N GLU A 152 14.63 1.84 -6.83
CA GLU A 152 13.63 0.83 -7.12
C GLU A 152 13.99 0.07 -8.40
N ALA A 153 13.86 -1.25 -8.37
CA ALA A 153 13.87 -2.11 -9.54
C ALA A 153 12.75 -3.14 -9.48
N ILE A 154 12.10 -3.34 -10.62
CA ILE A 154 11.05 -4.33 -10.80
C ILE A 154 11.47 -5.22 -11.95
N PHE A 155 11.55 -6.53 -11.71
CA PHE A 155 12.06 -7.47 -12.71
C PHE A 155 11.43 -8.86 -12.59
N TRP A 156 11.39 -9.56 -13.71
CA TRP A 156 11.01 -10.97 -13.80
C TRP A 156 12.23 -11.86 -13.81
N VAL A 157 12.17 -12.95 -13.05
CA VAL A 157 13.22 -13.98 -13.03
C VAL A 157 12.89 -15.04 -14.07
N ARG A 158 13.61 -15.06 -15.20
CA ARG A 158 13.47 -16.09 -16.24
C ARG A 158 14.53 -17.17 -16.03
N ASP A 159 14.13 -18.44 -15.92
CA ASP A 159 15.07 -19.57 -15.79
C ASP A 159 14.84 -20.59 -16.92
N SER A 160 15.80 -20.73 -17.85
CA SER A 160 15.65 -21.63 -18.99
C SER A 160 15.76 -23.11 -18.63
N LEU A 161 16.18 -23.44 -17.40
CA LEU A 161 16.19 -24.82 -16.90
C LEU A 161 14.82 -25.31 -16.45
N GLN A 162 13.89 -24.40 -16.12
CA GLN A 162 12.51 -24.77 -15.86
C GLN A 162 11.72 -24.85 -17.17
N LYS A 163 11.74 -26.04 -17.78
CA LYS A 163 10.86 -26.39 -18.90
C LYS A 163 9.45 -26.73 -18.41
N THR A 164 8.65 -25.76 -17.96
CA THR A 164 7.21 -26.03 -17.75
C THR A 164 6.32 -24.80 -17.89
N THR A 165 5.29 -25.02 -18.71
CA THR A 165 3.86 -24.70 -18.62
C THR A 165 3.28 -24.56 -17.19
N SER A 166 3.93 -23.79 -16.32
CA SER A 166 3.43 -23.51 -14.99
C SER A 166 2.12 -22.72 -15.12
N LYS A 167 1.03 -23.20 -14.50
CA LYS A 167 -0.18 -22.40 -14.29
C LYS A 167 0.25 -21.05 -13.72
N LEU A 168 -0.28 -19.96 -14.29
CA LEU A 168 0.04 -18.59 -13.89
C LEU A 168 0.03 -18.48 -12.36
N THR A 169 1.17 -18.16 -11.74
CA THR A 169 1.28 -18.00 -10.27
C THR A 169 1.24 -16.51 -9.88
N TYR A 170 0.69 -16.25 -8.68
CA TYR A 170 0.79 -15.03 -7.85
C TYR A 170 1.49 -13.81 -8.48
N THR A 171 0.75 -12.71 -8.74
CA THR A 171 1.32 -11.44 -9.26
C THR A 171 2.15 -11.64 -10.50
N GLN A 172 1.49 -12.01 -11.60
CA GLN A 172 2.09 -11.87 -12.92
C GLN A 172 1.77 -10.51 -13.48
N PRO A 173 2.79 -9.67 -13.58
CA PRO A 173 2.77 -8.70 -14.62
C PRO A 173 2.88 -9.43 -15.98
N LEU A 174 1.84 -9.36 -16.80
CA LEU A 174 1.85 -9.92 -18.15
C LEU A 174 2.40 -8.90 -19.17
N TRP A 175 3.73 -8.75 -19.15
CA TRP A 175 4.50 -7.92 -20.08
C TRP A 175 5.37 -8.81 -20.98
N PRO A 176 5.51 -8.51 -22.28
CA PRO A 176 6.18 -9.43 -23.20
C PRO A 176 7.73 -9.44 -23.12
N ASN A 177 8.39 -8.45 -22.50
CA ASN A 177 9.84 -8.20 -22.69
C ASN A 177 10.38 -7.04 -21.81
N ASN A 178 11.69 -6.78 -21.87
CA ASN A 178 12.43 -5.70 -21.16
C ASN A 178 12.04 -4.26 -21.62
N GLY A 179 10.83 -4.06 -22.14
CA GLY A 179 10.39 -2.80 -22.72
C GLY A 179 9.46 -2.01 -21.82
N ALA A 180 9.16 -0.78 -22.25
CA ALA A 180 8.08 0.00 -21.68
C ALA A 180 6.75 -0.76 -21.77
N VAL A 181 5.80 -0.47 -20.88
CA VAL A 181 4.42 -0.94 -21.05
C VAL A 181 3.96 -0.44 -22.41
N GLY A 182 3.78 -1.35 -23.37
CA GLY A 182 3.23 -1.09 -24.71
C GLY A 182 1.90 -1.82 -24.94
N ASP A 183 1.65 -2.86 -24.13
CA ASP A 183 0.42 -3.64 -24.08
C ASP A 183 0.34 -4.35 -22.72
N SER A 184 -0.51 -3.86 -21.81
CA SER A 184 -0.75 -4.54 -20.53
C SER A 184 -1.64 -5.75 -20.79
N LYS A 185 -1.06 -6.95 -20.83
CA LYS A 185 -1.83 -8.17 -21.13
C LYS A 185 -2.71 -8.62 -19.95
N ILE A 186 -2.76 -7.86 -18.85
CA ILE A 186 -3.53 -8.21 -17.65
C ILE A 186 -5.00 -8.47 -17.97
N PHE A 187 -5.67 -7.55 -18.66
CA PHE A 187 -7.09 -7.69 -18.99
C PHE A 187 -7.32 -8.80 -20.02
N LYS A 188 -6.39 -8.99 -20.95
CA LYS A 188 -6.50 -9.98 -22.04
C LYS A 188 -6.30 -11.41 -21.56
N GLN A 189 -5.38 -11.68 -20.65
CA GLN A 189 -5.05 -13.05 -20.25
C GLN A 189 -5.56 -13.45 -18.86
N THR A 190 -6.01 -12.51 -18.03
CA THR A 190 -6.72 -12.89 -16.79
C THR A 190 -7.99 -13.66 -17.16
N PRO A 191 -8.26 -14.82 -16.53
CA PRO A 191 -9.51 -15.55 -16.71
C PRO A 191 -10.73 -14.67 -16.43
N ALA A 192 -11.83 -14.93 -17.13
CA ALA A 192 -13.07 -14.19 -16.88
C ALA A 192 -13.61 -14.47 -15.47
N PHE A 193 -14.11 -13.43 -14.79
CA PHE A 193 -14.77 -13.57 -13.51
C PHE A 193 -15.84 -12.50 -13.30
N THR A 194 -16.83 -12.84 -12.48
CA THR A 194 -17.95 -11.97 -12.10
C THR A 194 -17.92 -11.69 -10.60
N LEU A 195 -18.12 -10.44 -10.21
CA LEU A 195 -18.35 -10.03 -8.82
C LEU A 195 -19.85 -9.85 -8.57
N LEU A 196 -20.38 -10.49 -7.53
CA LEU A 196 -21.82 -10.46 -7.23
C LEU A 196 -22.22 -9.28 -6.33
N ASN A 197 -21.44 -9.01 -5.27
CA ASN A 197 -21.76 -8.03 -4.21
C ASN A 197 -20.72 -6.92 -4.06
N LYS A 198 -19.68 -6.90 -4.90
CA LYS A 198 -18.61 -5.89 -4.90
C LYS A 198 -18.49 -5.27 -6.29
N LYS A 199 -18.07 -4.01 -6.36
CA LYS A 199 -17.69 -3.34 -7.60
C LYS A 199 -16.25 -2.84 -7.50
N TYR A 200 -15.55 -2.72 -8.61
CA TYR A 200 -14.24 -2.12 -8.61
C TYR A 200 -13.89 -1.48 -9.94
N GLY A 201 -12.92 -0.58 -9.94
CA GLY A 201 -12.39 0.04 -11.13
C GLY A 201 -11.57 1.28 -10.79
N SER A 202 -11.55 2.22 -11.74
CA SER A 202 -10.97 3.54 -11.57
C SER A 202 -11.95 4.57 -12.12
N GLU A 203 -11.78 5.83 -11.70
CA GLU A 203 -12.44 6.98 -12.32
C GLU A 203 -12.18 7.02 -13.84
N SER A 204 -10.93 6.76 -14.23
CA SER A 204 -10.51 6.74 -15.62
C SER A 204 -10.53 5.31 -16.19
N LEU A 205 -10.73 5.19 -17.50
CA LEU A 205 -10.64 3.90 -18.19
C LEU A 205 -9.28 3.77 -18.88
N PRO A 206 -8.64 2.58 -18.85
CA PRO A 206 -7.52 2.30 -19.73
C PRO A 206 -8.00 2.37 -21.19
N LEU A 207 -7.58 3.40 -21.92
CA LEU A 207 -8.10 3.72 -23.27
C LEU A 207 -7.68 2.72 -24.32
N ASP A 208 -6.47 2.19 -24.18
CA ASP A 208 -5.93 1.19 -25.09
C ASP A 208 -6.55 -0.21 -24.86
N GLU A 209 -7.42 -0.35 -23.84
CA GLU A 209 -8.09 -1.61 -23.54
C GLU A 209 -9.53 -1.62 -24.06
N PRO A 210 -9.89 -2.58 -24.94
CA PRO A 210 -11.27 -2.79 -25.33
C PRO A 210 -12.20 -3.01 -24.12
N VAL A 211 -13.37 -2.34 -24.16
CA VAL A 211 -14.40 -2.44 -23.11
C VAL A 211 -14.77 -3.89 -22.78
N GLU A 212 -14.75 -4.80 -23.76
CA GLU A 212 -15.09 -6.21 -23.53
C GLU A 212 -14.05 -6.94 -22.67
N ASN A 213 -12.76 -6.58 -22.77
CA ASN A 213 -11.74 -7.13 -21.89
C ASN A 213 -11.86 -6.58 -20.46
N LEU A 214 -12.25 -5.31 -20.31
CA LEU A 214 -12.57 -4.71 -19.00
C LEU A 214 -13.77 -5.42 -18.36
N LYS A 215 -14.88 -5.58 -19.09
CA LYS A 215 -16.08 -6.29 -18.60
C LYS A 215 -15.80 -7.75 -18.23
N LYS A 216 -14.94 -8.44 -19.01
CA LYS A 216 -14.56 -9.84 -18.75
C LYS A 216 -13.98 -10.05 -17.34
N VAL A 217 -13.27 -9.06 -16.82
CA VAL A 217 -12.72 -9.10 -15.46
C VAL A 217 -13.57 -8.32 -14.46
N SER A 218 -14.85 -8.03 -14.76
CA SER A 218 -15.74 -7.22 -13.90
C SER A 218 -15.26 -5.79 -13.61
N TRP A 219 -14.36 -5.22 -14.41
CA TRP A 219 -13.99 -3.83 -14.26
C TRP A 219 -15.21 -2.94 -14.51
N ASN A 220 -15.49 -2.00 -13.61
CA ASN A 220 -16.67 -1.17 -13.69
C ASN A 220 -16.53 -0.10 -14.79
N VAL A 221 -17.12 -0.39 -15.94
CA VAL A 221 -17.21 0.52 -17.10
C VAL A 221 -18.51 1.32 -17.12
N SER A 222 -19.38 1.15 -16.13
CA SER A 222 -20.68 1.84 -16.14
C SER A 222 -20.53 3.35 -15.91
N PRO A 223 -21.45 4.18 -16.45
CA PRO A 223 -21.49 5.61 -16.14
C PRO A 223 -21.69 5.90 -14.63
N GLY A 224 -22.18 4.93 -13.87
CA GLY A 224 -22.40 5.02 -12.41
C GLY A 224 -21.15 4.75 -11.57
N LYS A 225 -19.98 4.50 -12.18
CA LYS A 225 -18.71 4.28 -11.46
C LYS A 225 -18.27 5.51 -10.66
N PHE A 226 -17.33 5.31 -9.75
CA PHE A 226 -16.78 6.38 -8.91
C PHE A 226 -16.23 7.54 -9.76
N ARG A 227 -16.39 8.78 -9.27
CA ARG A 227 -15.83 9.99 -9.89
C ARG A 227 -15.32 10.96 -8.83
N LEU A 228 -14.21 11.62 -9.13
CA LEU A 228 -13.69 12.74 -8.37
C LEU A 228 -14.04 14.03 -9.11
N LEU A 229 -14.62 14.98 -8.41
CA LEU A 229 -15.00 16.28 -8.95
C LEU A 229 -13.92 17.28 -8.56
N TYR A 230 -13.36 17.98 -9.55
CA TYR A 230 -12.24 18.89 -9.37
C TYR A 230 -12.71 20.35 -9.42
N ALA A 231 -11.76 21.28 -9.55
CA ALA A 231 -12.00 22.72 -9.53
C ALA A 231 -13.09 23.20 -10.51
N GLY A 232 -13.16 22.63 -11.71
CA GLY A 232 -14.14 23.03 -12.72
C GLY A 232 -15.58 22.74 -12.31
N GLU A 233 -15.84 21.55 -11.75
CA GLU A 233 -17.15 21.19 -11.25
C GLU A 233 -17.54 22.00 -10.01
N VAL A 234 -16.59 22.30 -9.11
CA VAL A 234 -16.85 23.16 -7.95
C VAL A 234 -17.19 24.59 -8.39
N ASP A 235 -16.44 25.18 -9.34
CA ASP A 235 -16.75 26.50 -9.90
C ASP A 235 -18.15 26.53 -10.56
N GLY A 236 -18.52 25.46 -11.27
CA GLY A 236 -19.86 25.28 -11.84
C GLY A 236 -20.97 25.30 -10.78
N LEU A 237 -20.77 24.60 -9.65
CA LEU A 237 -21.70 24.62 -8.52
C LEU A 237 -21.86 26.04 -7.95
N ILE A 238 -20.75 26.74 -7.72
CA ILE A 238 -20.79 28.08 -7.12
C ILE A 238 -21.50 29.08 -8.03
N LYS A 239 -21.27 29.02 -9.35
CA LYS A 239 -21.99 29.82 -10.35
C LYS A 239 -23.48 29.49 -10.41
N HIS A 240 -23.88 28.26 -10.10
CA HIS A 240 -25.28 27.85 -10.03
C HIS A 240 -25.97 28.40 -8.78
N ILE A 241 -25.36 28.23 -7.60
CA ILE A 241 -25.95 28.63 -6.32
C ILE A 241 -25.95 30.16 -6.15
N LYS A 242 -24.95 30.86 -6.69
CA LYS A 242 -24.77 32.32 -6.58
C LYS A 242 -24.87 32.80 -5.13
N PRO A 243 -24.02 32.29 -4.21
CA PRO A 243 -24.12 32.63 -2.81
C PRO A 243 -23.90 34.14 -2.59
N GLN A 244 -24.70 34.73 -1.70
CA GLN A 244 -24.54 36.14 -1.34
C GLN A 244 -23.27 36.31 -0.47
N HIS A 245 -22.48 37.35 -0.77
CA HIS A 245 -21.31 37.81 0.00
C HIS A 245 -20.06 36.89 0.04
N LYS A 246 -19.50 36.41 -1.08
CA LYS A 246 -18.29 35.54 -1.08
C LYS A 246 -18.34 34.36 -0.08
N ARG A 247 -19.53 34.00 0.44
CA ARG A 247 -19.72 32.97 1.47
C ARG A 247 -19.70 31.63 0.77
N GLY A 248 -18.69 30.82 1.05
CA GLY A 248 -18.57 29.46 0.53
C GLY A 248 -19.62 28.50 1.06
N ILE A 249 -19.49 27.24 0.67
CA ILE A 249 -20.41 26.15 1.01
C ILE A 249 -20.62 25.99 2.51
N THR A 250 -19.60 26.31 3.32
CA THR A 250 -19.59 26.24 4.80
C THR A 250 -20.61 27.14 5.47
N ARG A 251 -21.22 28.09 4.73
CA ARG A 251 -22.21 29.04 5.23
C ARG A 251 -23.53 28.99 4.47
N PHE A 252 -23.74 27.95 3.66
CA PHE A 252 -25.00 27.75 2.96
C PHE A 252 -26.13 27.51 3.96
N ASP A 253 -27.27 28.16 3.74
CA ASP A 253 -28.49 27.82 4.45
C ASP A 253 -29.07 26.47 3.96
N SER A 254 -30.10 25.96 4.65
CA SER A 254 -30.74 24.70 4.29
C SER A 254 -31.23 24.64 2.84
N LYS A 255 -31.71 25.75 2.28
CA LYS A 255 -32.22 25.81 0.90
C LYS A 255 -31.07 25.74 -0.09
N GLN A 256 -29.98 26.46 0.18
CA GLN A 256 -28.77 26.42 -0.63
C GLN A 256 -28.10 25.04 -0.58
N LEU A 257 -28.12 24.36 0.56
CA LEU A 257 -27.64 22.98 0.68
C LEU A 257 -28.50 21.98 -0.11
N ASP A 258 -29.83 22.14 -0.12
CA ASP A 258 -30.71 21.34 -0.98
C ASP A 258 -30.42 21.57 -2.47
N GLN A 259 -30.22 22.83 -2.86
CA GLN A 259 -29.85 23.18 -4.24
C GLN A 259 -28.48 22.60 -4.61
N ALA A 260 -27.50 22.66 -3.70
CA ALA A 260 -26.17 22.09 -3.93
C ALA A 260 -26.24 20.56 -4.06
N ALA A 261 -27.01 19.89 -3.19
CA ALA A 261 -27.23 18.45 -3.28
C ALA A 261 -27.88 18.06 -4.62
N ASP A 262 -28.91 18.78 -5.04
CA ASP A 262 -29.60 18.54 -6.32
C ASP A 262 -28.68 18.79 -7.52
N TRP A 263 -27.87 19.85 -7.48
CA TRP A 263 -26.93 20.18 -8.55
C TRP A 263 -25.83 19.13 -8.65
N LEU A 264 -25.16 18.80 -7.55
CA LEU A 264 -24.09 17.81 -7.52
C LEU A 264 -24.60 16.45 -8.01
N ALA A 265 -25.75 16.00 -7.52
CA ALA A 265 -26.34 14.74 -7.93
C ALA A 265 -26.72 14.68 -9.42
N LYS A 266 -27.14 15.80 -10.03
CA LYS A 266 -27.53 15.89 -11.45
C LYS A 266 -26.37 16.19 -12.39
N SER A 267 -25.30 16.82 -11.90
CA SER A 267 -24.13 17.24 -12.68
C SER A 267 -23.28 16.08 -13.20
N ASN A 268 -23.44 14.89 -12.62
CA ASN A 268 -22.72 13.68 -13.02
C ASN A 268 -23.62 12.44 -12.90
N SER A 269 -23.29 11.40 -13.66
CA SER A 269 -24.01 10.12 -13.67
C SER A 269 -23.58 9.15 -12.56
N SER A 270 -22.56 9.49 -11.77
CA SER A 270 -21.94 8.56 -10.81
C SER A 270 -22.86 8.26 -9.64
N ASP A 271 -22.87 6.99 -9.19
CA ASP A 271 -23.57 6.56 -7.97
C ASP A 271 -22.80 6.93 -6.71
N ILE A 272 -21.48 7.08 -6.86
CA ILE A 272 -20.52 7.42 -5.81
C ILE A 272 -19.63 8.52 -6.35
N PHE A 273 -19.50 9.64 -5.65
CA PHE A 273 -18.60 10.69 -6.07
C PHE A 273 -18.00 11.43 -4.87
N SER A 274 -16.87 12.09 -5.11
CA SER A 274 -16.20 12.93 -4.13
C SER A 274 -15.79 14.25 -4.75
N VAL A 275 -15.45 15.23 -3.92
CA VAL A 275 -14.84 16.50 -4.34
C VAL A 275 -13.42 16.55 -3.82
N ASP A 276 -12.46 16.77 -4.72
CA ASP A 276 -11.05 17.06 -4.44
C ASP A 276 -10.71 18.44 -4.99
N PHE A 277 -10.71 19.43 -4.11
CA PHE A 277 -10.47 20.81 -4.46
C PHE A 277 -9.59 21.47 -3.40
N GLU A 278 -8.31 21.61 -3.74
CA GLU A 278 -7.33 22.41 -3.00
C GLU A 278 -7.25 23.79 -3.67
N PRO A 279 -7.55 24.89 -2.97
CA PRO A 279 -7.54 26.21 -3.58
C PRO A 279 -6.11 26.68 -3.88
N GLY A 280 -5.89 27.19 -5.08
CA GLY A 280 -4.59 27.73 -5.51
C GLY A 280 -4.22 29.09 -4.89
N ASN A 281 -5.18 29.97 -4.57
CA ASN A 281 -4.93 31.29 -3.97
C ASN A 281 -5.94 31.68 -2.86
N PRO A 282 -5.49 32.04 -1.64
CA PRO A 282 -6.30 32.58 -0.52
C PRO A 282 -7.18 33.79 -0.86
N GLU A 283 -6.70 34.68 -1.72
CA GLU A 283 -7.25 36.02 -1.91
C GLU A 283 -8.52 36.07 -2.80
N ASP A 284 -8.79 34.99 -3.54
CA ASP A 284 -9.97 34.89 -4.42
C ASP A 284 -11.28 34.74 -3.63
N GLY A 285 -11.21 34.39 -2.33
CA GLY A 285 -12.34 34.13 -1.45
C GLY A 285 -12.82 32.68 -1.60
N TRP A 286 -12.68 31.90 -0.53
CA TRP A 286 -12.81 30.45 -0.62
C TRP A 286 -14.25 29.99 -0.60
N TYR A 287 -14.66 29.33 -1.68
CA TYR A 287 -15.97 28.73 -1.77
C TYR A 287 -16.06 27.34 -1.13
N TRP A 288 -14.91 26.70 -0.85
CA TRP A 288 -14.79 25.40 -0.21
C TRP A 288 -13.71 25.47 0.89
N ASP A 289 -13.96 26.29 1.91
CA ASP A 289 -12.99 26.57 2.97
C ASP A 289 -12.95 25.45 4.01
N MET A 290 -11.94 24.59 3.90
CA MET A 290 -11.70 23.47 4.81
C MET A 290 -11.28 23.93 6.22
N SER A 291 -10.82 25.17 6.36
CA SER A 291 -10.41 25.73 7.64
C SER A 291 -11.58 26.30 8.45
N ASP A 292 -12.76 26.50 7.83
CA ASP A 292 -13.95 27.00 8.52
C ASP A 292 -14.45 25.94 9.53
N PRO A 293 -14.70 26.29 10.81
CA PRO A 293 -15.18 25.35 11.83
C PRO A 293 -16.49 24.64 11.49
N ASN A 294 -17.28 25.17 10.54
CA ASN A 294 -18.52 24.53 10.09
C ASN A 294 -18.31 23.51 8.98
N PHE A 295 -17.11 23.42 8.37
CA PHE A 295 -16.85 22.59 7.20
C PHE A 295 -17.30 21.14 7.37
N GLY A 296 -16.83 20.47 8.44
CA GLY A 296 -17.19 19.08 8.72
C GLY A 296 -18.71 18.88 8.87
N LYS A 297 -19.38 19.78 9.60
CA LYS A 297 -20.84 19.74 9.76
C LYS A 297 -21.56 19.93 8.42
N THR A 298 -21.14 20.90 7.62
CA THR A 298 -21.71 21.17 6.29
C THR A 298 -21.53 19.99 5.35
N MET A 299 -20.34 19.38 5.32
CA MET A 299 -20.06 18.20 4.48
C MET A 299 -20.89 16.99 4.90
N TYR A 300 -21.07 16.77 6.21
CA TYR A 300 -21.96 15.75 6.74
C TYR A 300 -23.41 15.98 6.27
N GLU A 301 -23.94 17.20 6.43
CA GLU A 301 -25.31 17.55 6.02
C GLU A 301 -25.51 17.44 4.50
N LEU A 302 -24.53 17.85 3.71
CA LEU A 302 -24.57 17.73 2.25
C LEU A 302 -24.59 16.26 1.82
N SER A 303 -23.75 15.42 2.43
CA SER A 303 -23.72 13.97 2.19
C SER A 303 -25.06 13.32 2.55
N ASP A 304 -25.65 13.67 3.70
CA ASP A 304 -26.97 13.18 4.12
C ASP A 304 -28.07 13.56 3.12
N ARG A 305 -28.09 14.82 2.67
CA ARG A 305 -29.08 15.33 1.71
C ARG A 305 -28.95 14.66 0.35
N ILE A 306 -27.73 14.50 -0.18
CA ILE A 306 -27.49 13.80 -1.45
C ILE A 306 -28.03 12.36 -1.36
N TYR A 307 -27.73 11.66 -0.26
CA TYR A 307 -28.19 10.29 -0.07
C TYR A 307 -29.72 10.19 0.06
N LYS A 308 -30.34 11.00 0.93
CA LYS A 308 -31.80 10.95 1.16
C LYS A 308 -32.62 11.38 -0.05
N ARG A 309 -32.13 12.34 -0.83
CA ARG A 309 -32.85 12.89 -1.99
C ARG A 309 -32.64 12.08 -3.27
N HIS A 310 -31.43 11.54 -3.47
CA HIS A 310 -31.02 10.95 -4.76
C HIS A 310 -30.48 9.52 -4.66
N GLY A 311 -30.29 8.98 -3.46
CA GLY A 311 -29.72 7.64 -3.25
C GLY A 311 -28.23 7.51 -3.61
N LYS A 312 -27.55 8.63 -3.88
CA LYS A 312 -26.13 8.68 -4.26
C LYS A 312 -25.24 8.81 -3.02
N LEU A 313 -24.01 8.30 -3.11
CA LEU A 313 -23.02 8.34 -2.04
C LEU A 313 -22.01 9.46 -2.29
N PHE A 314 -21.89 10.37 -1.34
CA PHE A 314 -20.98 11.51 -1.41
C PHE A 314 -20.11 11.61 -0.17
N TYR A 315 -18.84 11.94 -0.37
CA TYR A 315 -17.91 12.40 0.67
C TYR A 315 -17.03 13.51 0.10
N SER A 316 -16.42 14.35 0.95
CA SER A 316 -15.35 15.24 0.53
C SER A 316 -14.01 14.58 0.78
N TRP A 317 -13.11 14.66 -0.20
CA TRP A 317 -11.76 14.09 -0.14
C TRP A 317 -10.97 14.65 1.05
N MET A 318 -11.15 15.94 1.34
CA MET A 318 -10.45 16.69 2.38
C MET A 318 -11.29 16.88 3.66
N GLY A 319 -12.12 15.89 3.99
CA GLY A 319 -13.05 15.94 5.11
C GLY A 319 -12.45 15.66 6.48
N ASP A 320 -13.29 15.82 7.51
CA ASP A 320 -12.97 15.36 8.85
C ASP A 320 -12.74 13.84 8.88
N ALA A 321 -11.92 13.39 9.83
CA ALA A 321 -11.68 11.99 10.08
C ALA A 321 -12.74 11.38 11.03
N THR A 322 -12.85 10.05 11.05
CA THR A 322 -13.60 9.38 12.12
C THR A 322 -12.88 9.58 13.46
N THR A 323 -13.61 10.03 14.48
CA THR A 323 -13.06 10.20 15.84
C THR A 323 -13.93 9.51 16.88
N PHE A 324 -13.32 9.11 18.00
CA PHE A 324 -14.02 8.51 19.14
C PHE A 324 -13.20 8.66 20.42
N GLU A 325 -13.84 8.42 21.56
CA GLU A 325 -13.18 8.37 22.86
C GLU A 325 -13.09 6.94 23.37
N PHE A 326 -11.97 6.62 24.01
CA PHE A 326 -11.75 5.34 24.68
C PHE A 326 -10.85 5.55 25.90
N LYS A 327 -11.34 5.15 27.08
CA LYS A 327 -10.61 5.23 28.37
C LYS A 327 -9.92 6.58 28.62
N GLY A 328 -10.64 7.69 28.36
CA GLY A 328 -10.14 9.05 28.58
C GLY A 328 -9.19 9.59 27.50
N LYS A 329 -9.01 8.87 26.39
CA LYS A 329 -8.22 9.30 25.23
C LYS A 329 -9.10 9.48 23.99
N THR A 330 -8.82 10.51 23.20
CA THR A 330 -9.49 10.74 21.90
C THR A 330 -8.66 10.14 20.77
N PHE A 331 -9.28 9.32 19.93
CA PHE A 331 -8.67 8.69 18.76
C PHE A 331 -9.21 9.32 17.49
N THR A 332 -8.36 9.35 16.47
CA THR A 332 -8.65 9.84 15.12
C THR A 332 -8.16 8.77 14.16
N LEU A 333 -9.04 8.30 13.26
CA LEU A 333 -8.77 7.19 12.32
C LEU A 333 -8.55 7.71 10.90
N ASP A 334 -7.57 8.62 10.76
CA ASP A 334 -7.06 9.11 9.47
C ASP A 334 -5.71 9.85 9.67
N GLY A 335 -5.12 10.35 8.59
CA GLY A 335 -3.93 11.20 8.62
C GLY A 335 -2.73 10.46 9.20
N TYR A 336 -2.06 11.06 10.18
CA TYR A 336 -0.88 10.47 10.83
C TYR A 336 -1.17 9.13 11.52
N ALA A 337 -2.43 8.86 11.90
CA ALA A 337 -2.82 7.56 12.43
C ALA A 337 -2.71 6.43 11.39
N ASN A 338 -2.70 6.72 10.09
CA ASN A 338 -2.48 5.72 9.04
C ASN A 338 -1.00 5.36 8.88
N ASP A 339 -0.09 6.23 9.31
CA ASP A 339 1.35 6.08 9.11
C ASP A 339 2.06 5.35 10.27
N ASN A 340 1.51 5.42 11.49
CA ASN A 340 2.22 4.96 12.68
C ASN A 340 1.30 4.54 13.84
N TRP A 341 1.84 3.67 14.71
CA TRP A 341 1.20 3.19 15.95
C TRP A 341 1.38 4.15 17.13
N SER A 342 2.28 5.14 17.04
CA SER A 342 2.55 6.11 18.12
C SER A 342 1.88 7.49 17.92
N ALA A 343 0.93 7.58 16.97
CA ALA A 343 0.26 8.83 16.61
C ALA A 343 -0.41 9.52 17.80
N GLY A 344 -0.12 10.81 18.04
CA GLY A 344 -0.83 11.65 19.00
C GLY A 344 -0.72 11.20 20.47
N LYS A 345 0.48 10.74 20.90
CA LYS A 345 0.77 10.20 22.24
C LYS A 345 0.03 8.90 22.59
N LYS A 346 -0.51 8.20 21.59
CA LYS A 346 -0.95 6.81 21.75
C LYS A 346 0.22 5.87 21.49
N ASN A 347 0.04 4.59 21.77
CA ASN A 347 0.95 3.53 21.36
C ASN A 347 0.17 2.30 20.88
N ILE A 348 0.87 1.27 20.44
CA ILE A 348 0.25 0.04 19.97
C ILE A 348 -0.67 -0.64 21.00
N ASP A 349 -0.38 -0.49 22.30
CA ASP A 349 -1.19 -1.10 23.37
C ASP A 349 -2.51 -0.39 23.57
N ASP A 350 -2.57 0.92 23.31
CA ASP A 350 -3.82 1.66 23.28
C ASP A 350 -4.75 1.11 22.17
N TYR A 351 -4.20 0.84 20.98
CA TYR A 351 -4.97 0.24 19.89
C TYR A 351 -5.41 -1.19 20.20
N LEU A 352 -4.53 -2.02 20.76
CA LEU A 352 -4.90 -3.37 21.20
C LEU A 352 -6.01 -3.37 22.26
N ALA A 353 -5.98 -2.43 23.20
CA ALA A 353 -7.01 -2.31 24.21
C ALA A 353 -8.39 -1.98 23.60
N ILE A 354 -8.45 -1.23 22.50
CA ILE A 354 -9.71 -0.94 21.78
C ILE A 354 -10.32 -2.23 21.22
N HIS A 355 -9.51 -3.09 20.60
CA HIS A 355 -10.00 -4.37 20.06
C HIS A 355 -10.53 -5.29 21.17
N GLN A 356 -9.90 -5.26 22.34
CA GLN A 356 -10.25 -6.11 23.49
C GLN A 356 -11.52 -5.64 24.22
N ASP A 357 -11.80 -4.34 24.22
CA ASP A 357 -12.87 -3.74 25.01
C ASP A 357 -13.70 -2.74 24.18
N THR A 358 -14.35 -3.26 23.15
CA THR A 358 -15.15 -2.45 22.23
C THR A 358 -16.34 -1.74 22.90
N LYS A 359 -16.78 -2.21 24.07
CA LYS A 359 -17.89 -1.62 24.83
C LYS A 359 -17.53 -0.28 25.49
N SER A 360 -16.24 -0.03 25.69
CA SER A 360 -15.73 1.23 26.28
C SER A 360 -15.53 2.35 25.25
N ILE A 361 -15.85 2.11 23.97
CA ILE A 361 -15.84 3.13 22.92
C ILE A 361 -17.03 4.07 23.11
N GLN A 362 -16.77 5.38 23.11
CA GLN A 362 -17.77 6.43 23.34
C GLN A 362 -17.58 7.58 22.36
N ASN A 363 -18.58 8.47 22.29
CA ASN A 363 -18.50 9.75 21.57
C ASN A 363 -18.01 9.62 20.11
N VAL A 364 -18.47 8.57 19.42
CA VAL A 364 -18.13 8.32 18.02
C VAL A 364 -18.68 9.42 17.13
N LYS A 365 -17.80 10.11 16.41
CA LYS A 365 -18.14 11.06 15.34
C LYS A 365 -17.68 10.49 14.02
N VAL A 366 -18.62 10.33 13.11
CA VAL A 366 -18.36 9.93 11.72
C VAL A 366 -18.49 11.16 10.82
N PRO A 367 -17.56 11.37 9.87
CA PRO A 367 -17.61 12.54 8.99
C PRO A 367 -18.74 12.50 7.97
N TYR A 368 -19.24 11.30 7.66
CA TYR A 368 -20.29 11.10 6.67
C TYR A 368 -21.26 9.99 7.11
N PRO A 369 -22.58 10.16 6.88
CA PRO A 369 -23.61 9.28 7.44
C PRO A 369 -23.83 7.97 6.66
N SER A 370 -23.33 7.85 5.43
CA SER A 370 -23.67 6.72 4.54
C SER A 370 -22.47 6.01 3.92
N ILE A 371 -21.33 6.67 3.82
CA ILE A 371 -20.12 6.17 3.19
C ILE A 371 -18.89 6.63 3.95
N LEU A 372 -17.87 5.80 4.08
CA LEU A 372 -16.54 6.18 4.53
C LEU A 372 -15.49 5.69 3.56
N MET A 373 -14.43 6.49 3.39
CA MET A 373 -13.24 6.07 2.68
C MET A 373 -12.39 5.18 3.60
N THR A 374 -11.95 4.06 3.07
CA THR A 374 -10.97 3.16 3.66
C THR A 374 -9.87 2.91 2.63
N GLY A 375 -8.86 2.11 2.97
CA GLY A 375 -7.82 1.70 2.03
C GLY A 375 -6.48 2.34 2.37
N PHE A 376 -5.66 2.59 1.35
CA PHE A 376 -4.29 3.02 1.55
C PHE A 376 -3.77 3.90 0.43
N GLY A 377 -2.80 4.72 0.79
CA GLY A 377 -2.26 5.78 -0.05
C GLY A 377 -1.57 6.82 0.82
N TYR A 378 -0.79 7.71 0.22
CA TYR A 378 -0.24 8.88 0.92
C TYR A 378 0.59 8.59 2.18
N THR A 379 1.04 7.34 2.32
CA THR A 379 1.83 6.87 3.44
C THR A 379 3.28 6.66 3.00
N SER A 380 4.15 6.42 3.98
CA SER A 380 5.53 6.06 3.69
C SER A 380 5.68 4.55 3.63
N SER A 381 6.44 4.05 2.65
CA SER A 381 6.84 2.63 2.65
C SER A 381 8.02 2.36 3.59
N THR A 382 8.71 3.40 4.09
CA THR A 382 10.07 3.34 4.66
C THR A 382 10.18 3.60 6.17
N VAL A 383 9.08 3.95 6.84
CA VAL A 383 9.13 4.34 8.27
C VAL A 383 9.27 3.11 9.17
N ASN A 384 10.42 3.00 9.85
CA ASN A 384 10.50 2.33 11.15
C ASN A 384 9.85 3.23 12.19
N THR A 385 9.09 2.66 13.12
CA THR A 385 8.37 3.45 14.13
C THR A 385 9.37 4.03 15.13
N ASN A 386 9.18 5.29 15.55
CA ASN A 386 9.85 5.81 16.75
C ASN A 386 9.20 5.27 18.06
N ASP A 387 8.47 4.14 18.01
CA ASP A 387 7.85 3.57 19.21
C ASP A 387 8.97 3.02 20.10
N THR A 388 9.11 3.60 21.30
CA THR A 388 10.11 3.18 22.29
C THR A 388 9.95 1.72 22.72
N ASN A 389 8.77 1.12 22.48
CA ASN A 389 8.47 -0.28 22.75
C ASN A 389 8.79 -1.22 21.57
N ASP A 390 9.14 -0.68 20.40
CA ASP A 390 9.58 -1.45 19.23
C ASP A 390 11.03 -1.89 19.42
N GLN A 391 11.24 -2.94 20.22
CA GLN A 391 12.57 -3.45 20.57
C GLN A 391 12.87 -4.80 19.88
N PRO A 392 14.09 -4.98 19.32
CA PRO A 392 15.15 -3.97 19.24
C PRO A 392 14.86 -2.96 18.13
N ALA A 393 15.02 -1.68 18.46
CA ALA A 393 14.87 -0.52 17.56
C ALA A 393 15.93 -0.46 16.44
N GLN A 394 16.52 -1.61 16.06
CA GLN A 394 17.63 -1.76 15.11
C GLN A 394 17.29 -2.62 13.89
N VAL A 395 16.09 -3.22 13.82
CA VAL A 395 15.68 -4.06 12.70
C VAL A 395 14.76 -3.25 11.78
N TRP A 396 15.18 -3.07 10.53
CA TRP A 396 14.35 -2.45 9.51
C TRP A 396 13.10 -3.30 9.25
N LYS A 397 11.92 -2.72 9.37
CA LYS A 397 10.61 -3.42 9.22
C LYS A 397 9.76 -2.85 8.10
N SER A 398 10.26 -1.91 7.32
CA SER A 398 9.54 -1.34 6.19
C SER A 398 9.34 -2.40 5.07
N PRO A 399 8.15 -2.53 4.45
CA PRO A 399 6.93 -1.74 4.61
C PRO A 399 5.86 -2.41 5.51
N VAL A 400 6.25 -3.30 6.43
CA VAL A 400 5.33 -4.05 7.30
C VAL A 400 4.46 -3.14 8.17
N ASN A 401 5.01 -2.01 8.64
CA ASN A 401 4.25 -1.02 9.41
C ASN A 401 3.04 -0.49 8.62
N TRP A 402 3.28 0.10 7.44
CA TRP A 402 2.22 0.56 6.53
C TRP A 402 1.18 -0.54 6.27
N TYR A 403 1.66 -1.75 5.94
CA TYR A 403 0.82 -2.86 5.55
C TYR A 403 -0.13 -3.26 6.69
N LEU A 404 0.43 -3.60 7.86
CA LEU A 404 -0.36 -4.03 9.01
C LEU A 404 -1.25 -2.90 9.53
N ARG A 405 -0.78 -1.65 9.48
CA ARG A 405 -1.56 -0.51 9.92
C ARG A 405 -2.78 -0.27 9.03
N THR A 406 -2.61 -0.35 7.72
CA THR A 406 -3.70 -0.26 6.74
C THR A 406 -4.79 -1.31 7.04
N LEU A 407 -4.38 -2.56 7.29
CA LEU A 407 -5.32 -3.64 7.61
C LEU A 407 -6.02 -3.42 8.97
N ASP A 408 -5.29 -2.91 9.96
CA ASP A 408 -5.81 -2.57 11.27
C ASP A 408 -6.79 -1.40 11.24
N MET A 409 -6.55 -0.40 10.40
CA MET A 409 -7.48 0.72 10.21
C MET A 409 -8.84 0.27 9.69
N LEU A 410 -8.88 -0.69 8.78
CA LEU A 410 -10.13 -1.31 8.36
C LEU A 410 -10.84 -2.00 9.54
N ASN A 411 -10.11 -2.71 10.40
CA ASN A 411 -10.69 -3.37 11.58
C ASN A 411 -11.26 -2.34 12.55
N LEU A 412 -10.49 -1.31 12.91
CA LEU A 412 -10.91 -0.26 13.83
C LEU A 412 -12.13 0.50 13.31
N GLN A 413 -12.13 0.89 12.03
CA GLN A 413 -13.30 1.52 11.42
C GLN A 413 -14.51 0.59 11.46
N THR A 414 -14.34 -0.70 11.17
CA THR A 414 -15.43 -1.69 11.24
C THR A 414 -16.07 -1.78 12.63
N LEU A 415 -15.26 -1.69 13.69
CA LEU A 415 -15.71 -1.75 15.08
C LEU A 415 -16.41 -0.48 15.54
N VAL A 416 -15.85 0.67 15.19
CA VAL A 416 -16.24 1.98 15.75
C VAL A 416 -17.48 2.52 15.05
N VAL A 417 -17.56 2.39 13.73
CA VAL A 417 -18.55 3.15 12.95
C VAL A 417 -19.88 2.38 12.80
N PRO A 418 -21.05 3.06 12.82
CA PRO A 418 -22.37 2.42 12.71
C PRO A 418 -22.50 1.46 11.53
N GLN A 419 -23.20 0.33 11.73
CA GLN A 419 -23.25 -0.79 10.75
C GLN A 419 -23.85 -0.44 9.38
N ASN A 420 -24.69 0.60 9.30
CA ASN A 420 -25.32 1.05 8.06
C ASN A 420 -24.35 1.81 7.12
N ILE A 421 -23.19 2.23 7.61
CA ILE A 421 -22.21 2.97 6.82
C ILE A 421 -21.41 2.00 5.94
N LYS A 422 -21.35 2.29 4.63
CA LYS A 422 -20.61 1.49 3.65
C LYS A 422 -19.17 1.96 3.49
N PHE A 423 -18.27 1.06 3.10
CA PHE A 423 -16.84 1.37 2.91
C PHE A 423 -16.47 1.37 1.44
N LEU A 424 -15.98 2.53 0.98
CA LEU A 424 -15.31 2.69 -0.30
C LEU A 424 -13.80 2.53 -0.07
N ASN A 425 -13.25 1.45 -0.60
CA ASN A 425 -11.82 1.21 -0.52
C ASN A 425 -11.10 1.99 -1.61
N PHE A 426 -10.35 3.02 -1.25
CA PHE A 426 -9.57 3.83 -2.17
C PHE A 426 -8.10 3.41 -2.12
N ILE A 427 -7.52 3.15 -3.30
CA ILE A 427 -6.17 2.60 -3.43
C ILE A 427 -5.27 3.53 -4.23
N TRP A 428 -4.19 3.95 -3.59
CA TRP A 428 -3.02 4.60 -4.19
C TRP A 428 -1.78 3.75 -3.89
N PRO A 429 -1.18 3.09 -4.89
CA PRO A 429 -0.17 2.05 -4.67
C PRO A 429 1.26 2.61 -4.58
N TYR A 430 1.42 3.91 -4.37
CA TYR A 430 2.72 4.55 -4.23
C TYR A 430 2.90 5.13 -2.83
N GLU A 431 4.14 5.14 -2.38
CA GLU A 431 4.50 6.01 -1.27
C GLU A 431 4.37 7.47 -1.69
N ASP A 432 3.95 8.32 -0.77
CA ASP A 432 3.98 9.77 -0.98
C ASP A 432 4.81 10.51 0.09
N LYS A 433 5.27 9.78 1.11
CA LYS A 433 6.03 10.34 2.22
C LYS A 433 7.42 9.69 2.35
N PRO A 434 8.47 10.48 2.59
CA PRO A 434 8.46 11.95 2.60
C PRO A 434 8.35 12.51 1.17
N VAL A 435 7.79 13.72 1.05
CA VAL A 435 7.54 14.43 -0.22
C VAL A 435 8.85 14.78 -0.95
N ASP A 436 9.98 14.79 -0.23
CA ASP A 436 11.28 15.28 -0.70
C ASP A 436 12.43 14.26 -0.63
N ALA A 437 12.13 12.97 -0.41
CA ALA A 437 13.16 11.93 -0.55
C ALA A 437 13.75 11.97 -1.96
N ARG A 438 15.09 11.86 -2.08
CA ARG A 438 15.75 11.71 -3.39
C ARG A 438 15.38 10.35 -3.98
N ARG A 439 14.30 10.32 -4.74
CA ARG A 439 13.84 9.14 -5.48
C ARG A 439 14.70 8.98 -6.73
N SER A 440 15.30 7.81 -6.91
CA SER A 440 16.19 7.61 -8.04
C SER A 440 15.46 7.67 -9.38
N TYR A 441 16.09 8.29 -10.36
CA TYR A 441 15.58 8.35 -11.73
C TYR A 441 15.94 7.09 -12.54
N THR A 442 16.10 5.93 -11.90
CA THR A 442 16.57 4.68 -12.55
C THR A 442 15.63 4.18 -13.66
N ARG A 443 14.39 4.67 -13.71
CA ARG A 443 13.44 4.33 -14.77
C ARG A 443 13.81 5.06 -16.06
N ARG A 444 14.26 4.27 -17.03
CA ARG A 444 14.65 4.72 -18.37
C ARG A 444 14.20 3.70 -19.39
N PHE A 445 13.45 4.15 -20.39
CA PHE A 445 12.88 3.28 -21.41
C PHE A 445 12.81 3.98 -22.77
N ARG A 446 12.75 3.19 -23.84
CA ARG A 446 12.52 3.69 -25.20
C ARG A 446 11.05 4.04 -25.38
N VAL A 447 10.74 5.20 -25.94
CA VAL A 447 9.35 5.66 -26.13
C VAL A 447 8.65 5.11 -27.37
N GLY A 448 9.37 4.43 -28.26
CA GLY A 448 8.79 3.78 -29.45
C GLY A 448 8.40 4.77 -30.56
N ASN A 449 7.46 4.40 -31.42
CA ASN A 449 6.96 5.24 -32.52
C ASN A 449 8.04 5.85 -33.45
N GLY A 450 9.09 5.08 -33.74
CA GLY A 450 10.19 5.53 -34.63
C GLY A 450 11.19 6.49 -33.99
N THR A 451 10.97 6.88 -32.73
CA THR A 451 11.95 7.66 -31.95
C THR A 451 13.22 6.85 -31.68
N LYS A 452 14.36 7.54 -31.57
CA LYS A 452 15.67 6.90 -31.38
C LYS A 452 16.22 7.04 -29.97
N GLY A 453 15.67 7.94 -29.18
CA GLY A 453 16.09 8.25 -27.82
C GLY A 453 15.36 7.48 -26.73
N TYR A 454 15.56 7.97 -25.51
CA TYR A 454 15.04 7.41 -24.27
C TYR A 454 14.33 8.47 -23.46
N VAL A 455 13.27 8.07 -22.76
CA VAL A 455 12.71 8.86 -21.67
C VAL A 455 13.25 8.35 -20.36
N ARG A 456 13.57 9.29 -19.46
CA ARG A 456 13.80 9.06 -18.04
C ARG A 456 12.68 9.69 -17.23
N GLN A 457 12.16 8.95 -16.25
CA GLN A 457 11.16 9.46 -15.32
C GLN A 457 11.82 10.24 -14.18
N LEU A 458 11.34 11.46 -13.92
CA LEU A 458 11.90 12.37 -12.94
C LEU A 458 11.10 12.41 -11.63
N ASP A 459 9.79 12.19 -11.63
CA ASP A 459 9.07 11.87 -10.39
C ASP A 459 8.84 10.36 -10.31
N ASN A 460 9.72 9.66 -9.58
CA ASN A 460 9.68 8.20 -9.47
C ASN A 460 9.37 7.73 -8.03
N ARG A 461 8.16 8.03 -7.54
CA ARG A 461 7.65 7.50 -6.26
C ARG A 461 7.83 5.99 -6.13
N VAL A 462 8.34 5.48 -5.01
CA VAL A 462 8.46 4.02 -4.83
C VAL A 462 7.05 3.40 -4.82
N MET A 463 6.86 2.32 -5.58
CA MET A 463 5.62 1.56 -5.56
C MET A 463 5.59 0.68 -4.31
N TYR A 464 4.43 0.55 -3.65
CA TYR A 464 4.28 -0.50 -2.64
C TYR A 464 4.46 -1.87 -3.29
N PRO A 465 5.02 -2.86 -2.57
CA PRO A 465 5.20 -4.20 -3.11
C PRO A 465 3.90 -4.79 -3.65
N MET A 466 3.88 -5.16 -4.92
CA MET A 466 2.67 -5.60 -5.63
C MET A 466 1.96 -6.78 -4.96
N ASN A 467 2.73 -7.71 -4.36
CA ASN A 467 2.18 -8.81 -3.57
C ASN A 467 1.37 -8.29 -2.39
N LEU A 468 1.93 -7.35 -1.63
CA LEU A 468 1.28 -6.75 -0.47
C LEU A 468 0.07 -5.89 -0.88
N VAL A 469 0.16 -5.11 -1.96
CA VAL A 469 -0.99 -4.34 -2.51
C VAL A 469 -2.17 -5.27 -2.79
N ARG A 470 -1.93 -6.36 -3.54
CA ARG A 470 -2.97 -7.34 -3.87
C ARG A 470 -3.52 -8.03 -2.62
N ASP A 471 -2.66 -8.41 -1.69
CA ASP A 471 -3.05 -9.11 -0.46
C ASP A 471 -3.89 -8.19 0.44
N ALA A 472 -3.49 -6.91 0.57
CA ALA A 472 -4.26 -5.91 1.29
C ALA A 472 -5.65 -5.72 0.68
N VAL A 473 -5.73 -5.57 -0.65
CA VAL A 473 -7.01 -5.43 -1.36
C VAL A 473 -7.90 -6.65 -1.13
N PHE A 474 -7.36 -7.86 -1.22
CA PHE A 474 -8.12 -9.07 -0.98
C PHE A 474 -8.64 -9.16 0.47
N VAL A 475 -7.81 -8.83 1.46
CA VAL A 475 -8.22 -8.76 2.88
C VAL A 475 -9.33 -7.71 3.07
N HIS A 476 -9.25 -6.56 2.40
CA HIS A 476 -10.30 -5.54 2.41
C HIS A 476 -11.61 -6.07 1.83
N LEU A 477 -11.57 -6.76 0.69
CA LEU A 477 -12.76 -7.33 0.05
C LEU A 477 -13.48 -8.37 0.92
N CYS A 478 -12.74 -9.09 1.77
CA CYS A 478 -13.31 -10.03 2.73
C CYS A 478 -14.21 -9.35 3.78
N ASN A 479 -14.04 -8.05 4.03
CA ASN A 479 -14.92 -7.30 4.91
C ASN A 479 -16.28 -7.07 4.23
N PRO A 480 -17.41 -7.44 4.87
CA PRO A 480 -18.74 -7.30 4.26
C PRO A 480 -19.11 -5.84 3.95
N ARG A 481 -18.55 -4.87 4.70
CA ARG A 481 -18.87 -3.44 4.57
C ARG A 481 -18.18 -2.76 3.38
N VAL A 482 -17.07 -3.32 2.91
CA VAL A 482 -16.37 -2.85 1.69
C VAL A 482 -17.22 -3.21 0.49
N PHE A 483 -17.78 -2.25 -0.23
CA PHE A 483 -18.69 -2.53 -1.35
C PHE A 483 -18.10 -2.13 -2.71
N TYR A 484 -17.16 -1.19 -2.69
CA TYR A 484 -16.53 -0.66 -3.89
C TYR A 484 -15.03 -0.48 -3.63
N THR A 485 -14.20 -0.83 -4.60
CA THR A 485 -12.77 -0.50 -4.60
C THR A 485 -12.43 0.42 -5.77
N ASN A 486 -11.98 1.65 -5.48
CA ASN A 486 -11.49 2.59 -6.48
C ASN A 486 -9.96 2.61 -6.50
N TYR A 487 -9.38 2.49 -7.69
CA TYR A 487 -7.96 2.61 -7.93
C TYR A 487 -7.66 3.94 -8.59
N TRP A 488 -6.78 4.74 -8.02
CA TRP A 488 -6.33 5.97 -8.66
C TRP A 488 -5.26 5.65 -9.70
N ILE A 489 -5.56 5.93 -10.99
CA ILE A 489 -4.61 5.83 -12.09
C ILE A 489 -4.20 7.23 -12.52
N PHE A 490 -2.90 7.48 -12.69
CA PHE A 490 -2.36 8.74 -13.23
C PHE A 490 -2.23 8.72 -14.76
N GLY A 491 -2.42 7.57 -15.39
CA GLY A 491 -2.42 7.47 -16.85
C GLY A 491 -3.44 6.48 -17.39
N GLN A 492 -3.94 6.78 -18.58
CA GLN A 492 -4.98 6.02 -19.28
C GLN A 492 -4.43 5.22 -20.46
N SER A 493 -3.21 5.50 -20.89
CA SER A 493 -2.60 4.85 -22.06
C SER A 493 -1.41 3.96 -21.69
N TYR A 494 -1.36 2.78 -22.31
CA TYR A 494 -0.21 1.90 -22.36
C TYR A 494 0.76 2.28 -23.48
N ASN A 495 0.58 3.37 -24.22
CA ASN A 495 1.53 3.76 -25.24
C ASN A 495 2.65 4.62 -24.62
N PRO A 496 3.91 4.16 -24.59
CA PRO A 496 5.02 4.91 -23.97
C PRO A 496 5.32 6.22 -24.67
N TYR A 497 4.85 6.41 -25.90
CA TYR A 497 4.92 7.69 -26.59
C TYR A 497 4.18 8.81 -25.83
N GLN A 498 3.12 8.49 -25.08
CA GLN A 498 2.38 9.47 -24.29
C GLN A 498 3.22 10.11 -23.17
N ALA A 499 4.34 9.48 -22.76
CA ALA A 499 5.25 10.08 -21.79
C ALA A 499 5.86 11.42 -22.29
N LEU A 500 5.88 11.64 -23.61
CA LEU A 500 6.36 12.90 -24.21
C LEU A 500 5.40 14.09 -23.99
N ARG A 501 4.17 13.85 -23.52
CA ARG A 501 3.16 14.89 -23.31
C ARG A 501 3.59 15.88 -22.23
N TYR A 502 4.15 15.39 -21.12
CA TYR A 502 4.71 16.19 -20.01
C TYR A 502 6.22 16.00 -19.86
N SER A 503 6.95 16.00 -20.98
CA SER A 503 8.40 15.82 -20.97
C SER A 503 9.17 17.10 -21.32
N LYS A 504 10.42 17.12 -20.92
CA LYS A 504 11.45 17.97 -21.51
C LYS A 504 12.16 17.19 -22.61
N ILE A 505 11.99 17.59 -23.86
CA ILE A 505 12.56 16.94 -25.05
C ILE A 505 13.85 17.66 -25.42
N ASN A 506 15.01 17.00 -25.19
CA ASN A 506 16.33 17.53 -25.54
C ASN A 506 16.53 18.99 -25.10
N GLY A 507 16.19 19.29 -23.85
CA GLY A 507 16.31 20.65 -23.31
C GLY A 507 15.06 21.53 -23.46
N THR A 508 14.13 21.19 -24.35
CA THR A 508 12.93 21.99 -24.68
C THR A 508 11.68 21.41 -24.04
N VAL A 509 10.88 22.21 -23.35
CA VAL A 509 9.61 21.72 -22.76
C VAL A 509 8.61 21.33 -23.85
N SER A 510 7.87 20.24 -23.64
CA SER A 510 6.83 19.78 -24.55
C SER A 510 5.63 20.75 -24.60
N CYS A 511 4.70 20.46 -25.48
CA CYS A 511 3.47 21.24 -25.70
C CYS A 511 2.62 21.43 -24.44
N GLU A 512 2.32 20.36 -23.67
CA GLU A 512 1.49 20.51 -22.46
C GLU A 512 2.31 21.11 -21.31
N SER A 513 3.59 20.73 -21.19
CA SER A 513 4.51 21.36 -20.22
C SER A 513 4.60 22.87 -20.40
N THR A 514 4.58 23.37 -21.64
CA THR A 514 4.56 24.81 -21.93
C THR A 514 3.31 25.51 -21.38
N LYS A 515 2.15 24.84 -21.43
CA LYS A 515 0.88 25.40 -20.91
C LYS A 515 0.83 25.40 -19.39
N LEU A 516 1.60 24.53 -18.74
CA LEU A 516 1.66 24.36 -17.29
C LEU A 516 2.89 25.06 -16.68
N ASN A 517 3.26 26.23 -17.21
CA ASN A 517 4.39 27.04 -16.72
C ASN A 517 5.72 26.25 -16.62
N GLY A 518 5.93 25.30 -17.53
CA GLY A 518 7.16 24.50 -17.58
C GLY A 518 7.16 23.29 -16.66
N TYR A 519 6.01 22.81 -16.17
CA TYR A 519 5.91 21.54 -15.43
C TYR A 519 6.23 20.33 -16.34
N PHE A 520 7.13 19.44 -15.90
CA PHE A 520 7.44 18.18 -16.60
C PHE A 520 7.78 17.09 -15.58
N VAL A 521 7.49 15.84 -15.95
CA VAL A 521 7.77 14.64 -15.12
C VAL A 521 8.67 13.62 -15.83
N TYR A 522 9.02 13.90 -17.09
CA TYR A 522 9.89 13.08 -17.93
C TYR A 522 10.96 13.93 -18.62
N GLU A 523 12.12 13.33 -18.88
CA GLU A 523 13.17 13.92 -19.73
C GLU A 523 13.47 12.97 -20.89
N TYR A 524 13.31 13.45 -22.12
CA TYR A 524 13.71 12.73 -23.32
C TYR A 524 15.10 13.17 -23.77
N GLU A 525 15.97 12.19 -23.96
CA GLU A 525 17.32 12.35 -24.51
C GLU A 525 17.45 11.48 -25.77
N GLY A 526 17.70 12.11 -26.92
CA GLY A 526 17.85 11.42 -28.20
C GLY A 526 18.39 12.29 -29.33
N PRO A 527 18.83 11.68 -30.45
CA PRO A 527 19.38 12.42 -31.59
C PRO A 527 18.31 13.16 -32.42
N ASP A 528 17.03 12.93 -32.14
CA ASP A 528 15.86 13.41 -32.86
C ASP A 528 14.96 14.28 -31.96
N GLN A 529 14.04 15.03 -32.57
CA GLN A 529 13.04 15.86 -31.88
C GLN A 529 11.64 15.29 -32.12
N PRO A 530 11.18 14.33 -31.29
CA PRO A 530 9.87 13.71 -31.49
C PRO A 530 8.74 14.73 -31.34
N ALA A 531 7.69 14.57 -32.15
CA ALA A 531 6.51 15.42 -32.08
C ALA A 531 5.73 15.16 -30.79
N CYS A 532 4.95 16.15 -30.34
CA CYS A 532 4.03 15.92 -29.24
C CYS A 532 3.00 14.82 -29.56
N PRO A 533 2.62 13.99 -28.57
CA PRO A 533 1.52 13.05 -28.74
C PRO A 533 0.21 13.77 -29.08
N SER A 534 -0.55 13.20 -30.02
CA SER A 534 -1.84 13.74 -30.47
C SER A 534 -3.02 13.33 -29.57
N VAL A 535 -2.84 12.27 -28.76
CA VAL A 535 -3.85 11.79 -27.83
C VAL A 535 -3.76 12.58 -26.53
N SER A 536 -4.90 12.96 -25.95
CA SER A 536 -4.99 13.85 -24.79
C SER A 536 -4.83 13.15 -23.44
N GLU A 537 -3.97 12.15 -23.35
CA GLU A 537 -4.04 11.12 -22.30
C GLU A 537 -2.65 10.66 -21.88
N ASP A 538 -2.49 10.27 -20.63
CA ASP A 538 -1.18 10.12 -20.02
C ASP A 538 -0.68 8.68 -20.04
N TYR A 539 0.65 8.55 -20.07
CA TYR A 539 1.28 7.24 -20.02
C TYR A 539 1.11 6.62 -18.62
N MET A 540 0.50 5.44 -18.58
CA MET A 540 0.24 4.71 -17.34
C MET A 540 1.52 4.20 -16.68
N GLY A 541 2.55 3.86 -17.46
CA GLY A 541 3.84 3.37 -16.97
C GLY A 541 3.70 2.31 -15.87
N LYS A 542 4.32 2.56 -14.72
CA LYS A 542 4.30 1.68 -13.54
C LYS A 542 2.94 1.50 -12.88
N ASP A 543 1.95 2.39 -13.07
CA ASP A 543 0.61 2.24 -12.49
C ASP A 543 -0.06 0.95 -12.96
N ALA A 544 0.31 0.47 -14.15
CA ALA A 544 -0.18 -0.76 -14.72
C ALA A 544 0.15 -1.99 -13.84
N LEU A 545 1.23 -1.94 -13.05
CA LEU A 545 1.57 -2.98 -12.08
C LEU A 545 0.58 -3.01 -10.91
N GLY A 546 0.11 -1.85 -10.46
CA GLY A 546 -0.90 -1.74 -9.42
C GLY A 546 -2.28 -2.14 -9.93
N VAL A 547 -2.62 -1.79 -11.18
CA VAL A 547 -3.80 -2.34 -11.88
C VAL A 547 -3.76 -3.87 -11.90
N ALA A 548 -2.60 -4.47 -12.19
CA ALA A 548 -2.44 -5.91 -12.21
C ALA A 548 -2.67 -6.56 -10.83
N ALA A 549 -2.09 -5.98 -9.78
CA ALA A 549 -2.33 -6.41 -8.40
C ALA A 549 -3.83 -6.31 -8.05
N MET A 550 -4.49 -5.22 -8.46
CA MET A 550 -5.92 -5.00 -8.25
C MET A 550 -6.80 -6.05 -8.93
N VAL A 551 -6.62 -6.28 -10.23
CA VAL A 551 -7.41 -7.25 -11.00
C VAL A 551 -7.28 -8.65 -10.38
N GLN A 552 -6.08 -9.05 -9.98
CA GLN A 552 -5.84 -10.36 -9.38
C GLN A 552 -6.45 -10.52 -7.98
N ALA A 553 -6.48 -9.46 -7.17
CA ALA A 553 -7.15 -9.50 -5.87
C ALA A 553 -8.65 -9.77 -6.04
N HIS A 554 -9.28 -9.16 -7.04
CA HIS A 554 -10.70 -9.37 -7.36
C HIS A 554 -10.95 -10.73 -8.02
N GLU A 555 -10.04 -11.22 -8.87
CA GLU A 555 -10.07 -12.59 -9.40
C GLU A 555 -10.02 -13.62 -8.25
N LEU A 556 -9.15 -13.40 -7.26
CA LEU A 556 -9.04 -14.25 -6.08
C LEU A 556 -10.31 -14.19 -5.23
N PHE A 557 -10.85 -12.99 -4.98
CA PHE A 557 -12.11 -12.82 -4.26
C PHE A 557 -13.27 -13.54 -4.95
N ALA A 558 -13.37 -13.45 -6.27
CA ALA A 558 -14.43 -14.10 -7.04
C ALA A 558 -14.46 -15.63 -6.83
N LYS A 559 -13.31 -16.25 -6.53
CA LYS A 559 -13.21 -17.70 -6.24
C LYS A 559 -13.82 -18.08 -4.89
N TYR A 560 -13.93 -17.15 -3.95
CA TYR A 560 -14.41 -17.42 -2.57
C TYR A 560 -15.68 -16.64 -2.21
N GLN A 561 -16.30 -15.94 -3.15
CA GLN A 561 -17.49 -15.09 -2.89
C GLN A 561 -18.73 -15.86 -2.38
N TYR A 562 -18.80 -17.18 -2.56
CA TYR A 562 -19.84 -18.00 -1.93
C TYR A 562 -19.64 -18.16 -0.40
N ILE A 563 -18.42 -17.96 0.10
CA ILE A 563 -18.12 -17.81 1.53
C ILE A 563 -18.25 -16.34 1.93
N LEU A 564 -17.72 -15.43 1.11
CA LEU A 564 -17.66 -13.98 1.34
C LEU A 564 -18.87 -13.22 0.73
N ASP A 565 -20.08 -13.72 0.98
CA ASP A 565 -21.32 -13.27 0.32
C ASP A 565 -21.87 -11.92 0.84
N GLY A 566 -21.18 -11.29 1.78
CA GLY A 566 -21.60 -10.07 2.47
C GLY A 566 -22.24 -10.33 3.83
N THR A 567 -22.47 -11.58 4.20
CA THR A 567 -23.02 -11.99 5.51
C THR A 567 -22.01 -12.68 6.41
N GLN A 568 -20.80 -12.92 5.91
CA GLN A 568 -19.74 -13.59 6.65
C GLN A 568 -19.38 -12.86 7.95
N THR A 569 -19.07 -13.65 8.98
CA THR A 569 -18.57 -13.16 10.27
C THR A 569 -17.13 -13.59 10.49
N ARG A 570 -16.40 -12.85 11.33
CA ARG A 570 -15.01 -13.21 11.68
C ARG A 570 -15.01 -14.17 12.86
N GLU A 571 -14.17 -15.20 12.76
CA GLU A 571 -13.78 -16.09 13.87
C GLU A 571 -12.28 -15.88 14.17
N SER A 572 -11.90 -16.00 15.45
CA SER A 572 -10.51 -15.80 15.90
C SER A 572 -9.95 -17.10 16.48
N TYR A 573 -8.72 -17.45 16.08
CA TYR A 573 -8.05 -18.67 16.49
C TYR A 573 -6.58 -18.43 16.79
N GLY A 574 -6.06 -19.13 17.80
CA GLY A 574 -4.62 -19.19 18.06
C GLY A 574 -3.89 -20.02 17.01
N LEU A 575 -2.58 -19.80 16.90
CA LEU A 575 -1.72 -20.56 15.98
C LEU A 575 -0.33 -20.81 16.58
N THR A 576 0.32 -21.84 16.08
CA THR A 576 1.76 -22.04 16.20
C THR A 576 2.40 -21.94 14.83
N TYR A 577 3.63 -21.43 14.75
CA TYR A 577 4.34 -21.25 13.50
C TYR A 577 5.82 -21.57 13.64
N GLN A 578 6.48 -21.81 12.51
CA GLN A 578 7.89 -22.10 12.44
C GLN A 578 8.47 -21.52 11.14
N ARG A 579 9.45 -20.64 11.30
CA ARG A 579 10.34 -20.11 10.24
C ARG A 579 11.52 -21.05 10.04
N SER A 580 12.17 -21.00 8.88
CA SER A 580 13.11 -22.04 8.40
C SER A 580 14.26 -22.34 9.36
N ALA A 581 14.73 -21.32 10.09
CA ALA A 581 15.86 -21.41 11.01
C ALA A 581 15.46 -21.39 12.50
N GLN A 582 14.17 -21.41 12.82
CA GLN A 582 13.66 -21.22 14.18
C GLN A 582 12.92 -22.46 14.69
N GLY A 583 12.87 -22.61 16.02
CA GLY A 583 11.97 -23.58 16.66
C GLY A 583 10.51 -23.18 16.49
N THR A 584 9.59 -24.12 16.74
CA THR A 584 8.15 -23.82 16.73
C THR A 584 7.81 -22.81 17.81
N GLN A 585 7.15 -21.72 17.41
CA GLN A 585 6.69 -20.65 18.28
C GLN A 585 5.16 -20.67 18.40
N LYS A 586 4.65 -20.21 19.53
CA LYS A 586 3.21 -19.98 19.74
C LYS A 586 2.94 -18.48 19.62
N ALA A 587 2.07 -18.09 18.69
CA ALA A 587 1.70 -16.70 18.53
C ALA A 587 0.89 -16.21 19.74
N VAL A 588 1.13 -14.97 20.17
CA VAL A 588 0.29 -14.29 21.17
C VAL A 588 -1.09 -14.08 20.55
N TRP A 589 -2.11 -14.62 21.19
CA TRP A 589 -3.47 -14.64 20.67
C TRP A 589 -4.47 -14.15 21.72
N GLN A 590 -5.48 -13.41 21.25
CA GLN A 590 -6.69 -13.10 21.97
C GLN A 590 -7.90 -13.21 21.05
N ASN A 591 -9.06 -13.49 21.64
CA ASN A 591 -10.32 -13.62 20.91
C ASN A 591 -10.94 -12.23 20.63
N ASP A 592 -10.27 -11.47 19.79
CA ASP A 592 -10.71 -10.16 19.32
C ASP A 592 -10.27 -9.92 17.86
N THR A 593 -10.29 -8.67 17.38
CA THR A 593 -9.99 -8.26 15.99
C THR A 593 -8.66 -7.50 15.81
N GLY A 594 -7.80 -7.51 16.83
CA GLY A 594 -6.50 -6.84 16.87
C GLY A 594 -5.35 -7.71 16.36
N GLU A 595 -5.59 -8.66 15.46
CA GLU A 595 -4.55 -9.58 14.95
C GLU A 595 -3.39 -8.85 14.24
N PHE A 596 -3.66 -7.74 13.54
CA PHE A 596 -2.63 -6.98 12.81
C PHE A 596 -1.76 -6.15 13.77
N ALA A 597 -2.37 -5.45 14.73
CA ALA A 597 -1.64 -4.78 15.80
C ALA A 597 -0.80 -5.77 16.63
N ARG A 598 -1.32 -6.96 16.97
CA ARG A 598 -0.52 -7.98 17.66
C ARG A 598 0.61 -8.53 16.80
N ALA A 599 0.37 -8.74 15.51
CA ALA A 599 1.42 -9.16 14.57
C ALA A 599 2.57 -8.17 14.56
N PHE A 600 2.27 -6.87 14.49
CA PHE A 600 3.27 -5.82 14.55
C PHE A 600 4.02 -5.81 15.90
N LYS A 601 3.28 -5.78 17.03
CA LYS A 601 3.86 -5.73 18.37
C LYS A 601 4.82 -6.88 18.67
N HIS A 602 4.50 -8.08 18.20
CA HIS A 602 5.22 -9.30 18.56
C HIS A 602 6.07 -9.89 17.43
N ASN A 603 6.20 -9.19 16.30
CA ASN A 603 6.92 -9.67 15.10
C ASN A 603 6.50 -11.09 14.67
N GLN A 604 5.20 -11.37 14.77
CA GLN A 604 4.60 -12.68 14.56
C GLN A 604 3.66 -12.66 13.33
N PRO A 605 3.32 -13.81 12.75
CA PRO A 605 2.26 -13.88 11.75
C PRO A 605 0.89 -13.53 12.33
N TRP A 606 -0.04 -13.18 11.44
CA TRP A 606 -1.46 -13.06 11.76
C TRP A 606 -2.27 -14.17 11.07
N LEU A 607 -3.44 -14.44 11.63
CA LEU A 607 -4.42 -15.37 11.09
C LEU A 607 -5.81 -14.79 11.27
N GLN A 608 -6.62 -14.91 10.22
CA GLN A 608 -7.99 -14.43 10.19
C GLN A 608 -8.88 -15.49 9.55
N VAL A 609 -10.04 -15.76 10.12
CA VAL A 609 -11.01 -16.72 9.57
C VAL A 609 -12.34 -16.03 9.34
N TRP A 610 -12.87 -16.15 8.12
CA TRP A 610 -14.21 -15.69 7.77
C TRP A 610 -15.14 -16.87 7.61
N LYS A 611 -16.29 -16.84 8.26
CA LYS A 611 -17.31 -17.89 8.19
C LYS A 611 -18.58 -17.37 7.54
N ASN A 612 -19.10 -18.09 6.56
CA ASN A 612 -20.46 -17.88 6.12
C ASN A 612 -21.42 -18.57 7.12
N PRO A 613 -22.28 -17.82 7.84
CA PRO A 613 -23.17 -18.42 8.84
C PRO A 613 -24.23 -19.34 8.22
N LYS A 614 -24.59 -19.16 6.95
CA LYS A 614 -25.61 -19.96 6.25
C LYS A 614 -25.08 -21.32 5.83
N THR A 615 -23.83 -21.39 5.38
CA THR A 615 -23.24 -22.64 4.83
C THR A 615 -22.28 -23.32 5.81
N GLY A 616 -21.83 -22.63 6.85
CA GLY A 616 -20.81 -23.10 7.79
C GLY A 616 -19.39 -23.15 7.21
N ARG A 617 -19.21 -22.86 5.91
CA ARG A 617 -17.90 -22.84 5.24
C ARG A 617 -17.05 -21.68 5.74
N ARG A 618 -15.74 -21.89 5.76
CA ARG A 618 -14.76 -20.93 6.26
C ARG A 618 -13.70 -20.62 5.22
N LEU A 619 -13.20 -19.40 5.25
CA LEU A 619 -12.01 -18.97 4.56
C LEU A 619 -10.94 -18.63 5.59
N LEU A 620 -9.84 -19.38 5.61
CA LEU A 620 -8.67 -19.10 6.43
C LEU A 620 -7.68 -18.25 5.63
N LEU A 621 -7.22 -17.19 6.27
CA LEU A 621 -6.18 -16.29 5.83
C LEU A 621 -5.02 -16.37 6.80
N PHE A 622 -3.80 -16.55 6.29
CA PHE A 622 -2.58 -16.57 7.09
C PHE A 622 -1.47 -15.82 6.36
N GLN A 623 -0.71 -15.00 7.08
CA GLN A 623 0.48 -14.37 6.51
C GLN A 623 1.52 -14.11 7.60
N ASP A 624 2.78 -14.33 7.26
CA ASP A 624 3.92 -13.95 8.09
C ASP A 624 4.66 -12.79 7.43
N ASN A 625 4.28 -11.56 7.74
CA ASN A 625 4.90 -10.37 7.13
C ASN A 625 6.37 -10.18 7.51
N PHE A 626 6.87 -10.91 8.51
CA PHE A 626 8.26 -10.86 8.96
C PHE A 626 9.10 -12.00 8.39
N ALA A 627 8.48 -12.95 7.68
CA ALA A 627 9.20 -13.97 6.90
C ALA A 627 9.94 -13.31 5.72
N GLU A 628 11.12 -13.82 5.39
CA GLU A 628 11.80 -13.40 4.16
C GLU A 628 10.98 -13.81 2.93
N ALA A 629 11.10 -13.07 1.83
CA ALA A 629 10.45 -13.43 0.59
C ALA A 629 10.83 -14.88 0.21
N PHE A 630 9.81 -15.69 -0.07
CA PHE A 630 9.92 -17.11 -0.43
C PHE A 630 10.38 -18.06 0.69
N GLU A 631 10.62 -17.57 1.90
CA GLU A 631 10.95 -18.41 3.05
C GLU A 631 9.79 -19.36 3.39
N PRO A 632 9.99 -20.68 3.48
CA PRO A 632 8.96 -21.58 3.96
C PRO A 632 8.55 -21.26 5.40
N VAL A 633 7.25 -21.05 5.63
CA VAL A 633 6.69 -20.85 6.98
C VAL A 633 5.68 -21.94 7.27
N SER A 634 5.99 -22.83 8.20
CA SER A 634 5.03 -23.83 8.66
C SER A 634 4.10 -23.20 9.69
N PHE A 635 2.80 -23.46 9.62
CA PHE A 635 1.85 -23.03 10.65
C PHE A 635 0.84 -24.11 10.98
N SER A 636 0.30 -24.03 12.19
CA SER A 636 -0.78 -24.88 12.66
C SER A 636 -1.78 -24.12 13.50
N THR A 637 -3.06 -24.42 13.29
CA THR A 637 -4.17 -23.89 14.08
C THR A 637 -5.20 -24.99 14.30
N THR A 638 -6.08 -24.84 15.29
CA THR A 638 -7.18 -25.78 15.55
C THR A 638 -8.50 -25.06 15.34
N ILE A 639 -9.24 -25.46 14.31
CA ILE A 639 -10.55 -24.91 13.95
C ILE A 639 -11.57 -26.03 14.12
N ASN A 640 -12.60 -25.80 14.95
CA ASN A 640 -13.61 -26.80 15.33
C ASN A 640 -13.01 -28.13 15.83
N GLY A 641 -11.94 -28.07 16.64
CA GLY A 641 -11.26 -29.28 17.14
C GLY A 641 -10.40 -30.01 16.10
N LYS A 642 -10.43 -29.60 14.83
CA LYS A 642 -9.57 -30.14 13.78
C LYS A 642 -8.28 -29.35 13.68
N LYS A 643 -7.15 -30.04 13.84
CA LYS A 643 -5.83 -29.46 13.63
C LYS A 643 -5.57 -29.30 12.13
N ILE A 644 -5.25 -28.08 11.73
CA ILE A 644 -4.80 -27.72 10.38
C ILE A 644 -3.30 -27.48 10.46
N GLN A 645 -2.55 -28.02 9.50
CA GLN A 645 -1.10 -27.86 9.38
C GLN A 645 -0.75 -27.59 7.92
N ARG A 646 -0.07 -26.48 7.66
CA ARG A 646 0.24 -26.00 6.31
C ARG A 646 1.62 -25.36 6.27
N ILE A 647 2.11 -25.16 5.05
CA ILE A 647 3.34 -24.41 4.76
C ILE A 647 2.97 -23.26 3.81
N ALA A 648 3.25 -22.04 4.22
CA ALA A 648 3.13 -20.82 3.42
C ALA A 648 4.48 -20.42 2.81
N GLN A 649 4.45 -19.54 1.81
CA GLN A 649 5.64 -19.07 1.09
C GLN A 649 5.94 -17.61 1.41
N GLY A 650 6.88 -17.39 2.32
CA GLY A 650 7.39 -16.10 2.76
C GLY A 650 6.28 -15.20 3.31
N ASN A 651 6.39 -13.93 2.99
CA ASN A 651 5.43 -12.90 3.36
C ASN A 651 4.20 -12.79 2.42
N ALA A 652 3.89 -13.83 1.62
CA ALA A 652 2.69 -13.85 0.79
C ALA A 652 1.47 -14.37 1.54
N LEU A 653 0.29 -13.83 1.27
CA LEU A 653 -0.96 -14.29 1.87
C LEU A 653 -1.30 -15.74 1.46
N TYR A 654 -1.39 -16.61 2.46
CA TYR A 654 -1.96 -17.94 2.32
C TYR A 654 -3.49 -17.88 2.47
N VAL A 655 -4.21 -18.54 1.56
CA VAL A 655 -5.68 -18.57 1.53
C VAL A 655 -6.14 -20.01 1.34
N GLU A 656 -7.03 -20.48 2.21
CA GLU A 656 -7.59 -21.83 2.13
C GLU A 656 -9.09 -21.82 2.51
N GLU A 657 -9.90 -22.52 1.72
CA GLU A 657 -11.25 -22.88 2.15
C GLU A 657 -11.19 -24.06 3.13
N ILE A 658 -11.89 -23.93 4.25
CA ILE A 658 -12.09 -25.01 5.21
C ILE A 658 -13.56 -25.41 5.19
N ALA A 659 -13.80 -26.69 4.88
CA ALA A 659 -15.12 -27.29 4.94
C ALA A 659 -15.71 -27.24 6.37
N PRO A 660 -17.05 -27.29 6.52
CA PRO A 660 -17.75 -27.10 7.80
C PRO A 660 -17.21 -27.89 9.00
#